data_AF-A0A970Y5M6-F1
#
_entry.id   AF-A0A970Y5M6-F1
#
_cell.length_a   1.000
_cell.length_b   1.000
_cell.length_c   1.000
_cell.angle_alpha   90.00
_cell.angle_beta   90.00
_cell.angle_gamma   90.00
#
_symmetry.space_group_name_H-M   'P 1'
#
loop_
_entity.id
_entity.type
_entity.pdbx_description
1 polymer ?
#
loop_
_entity_poly.entity_id
_entity_poly.type
_entity_poly.pdbx_seq_one_letter_code
_entity_poly.pdbx_strand_id
1 'polypeptide(L)'
;MMILVLCCASAAWAGNSALQPAGATVAVDITRDSYGVPHVYSNTAAGLFYGYGYAAAQDRLYQLEISKRTALGRAAEIYGPDYLNFDKVTRRDGYTIREIEAQIEALPEEYQEMLQAFADGINQYIAEAAADASKMPKEFTDQGFSPTEWTPAEVIAPFIYTIGFQFMDGFAYGSEIYNAGLLKYLQDKYGEDTAAGMFEDAVWYDDPGAPTTDPEPASSSTQTADETLLSASLPPGISQLAEAMDAEQDMVESTLAELGMGTRSASNMVAVSPERSASGEAMLMGGPQFWWTVPGFLMEVGLHGAGFNCVGTTIVSFPFVMFGHSDHHAWSSTYGVGNLVDNYLLTLNPENPEQYWYNGEWKDMEKRSEIIKVKGQPDSVQTFYRSVHGPVYSFLDDNQAYARRRAFEGQDLMTWVGYLESSRAGDVEEFREAAEKAAYSMNWFYADTEGNIAHFYLGQYPIRPAELDDRLPAPGNGDFEWEGFHPFATNPSSVNPEQGYLAQWNNRPDATWRNGERQSNWGSADRVDAITDLLNPDPAVSFVDLQEVVRKIGLMDISAKYFKEDLIAAAEGVDDPRIQQALSYLTAWDNMRIDVDNDGKYDSVGQTIFAKWLPTMLAATFQDEFGTLLGYDHPVANLSTAAKMLHHVLAGAASSLPLHADYLAPLSANEAMVASLTTALDALEDQYGPDMAQWLTSTMTLDFVPANFQGVPQSFGDTYKIIYQNRGTQNHLVRLSAAGVQGIIVNPPGQSGFVSSSGQLSPHYSDQLQLYADWDYKPMLLEDEEITADAESKGRLFFPLKQVSFPDVPIGYRFHNAIQYLAQRAIVGGYADERFGPDDPVKRAQMAKIAVLALGVHDQPVTNQADPTFPDVPYTGELYPFDYVEEAAEQGIVTGYTTGLFGPYDDISRIQLIRIAVRAAGATLAEPPAGYNTGFVDTPAGDEAVVAKAKFNGLIGGTTPTTLDPYAVATRGHVAQIIYSAMMLP
;
A
#
# COMPACT_ATOMS: atom_id res chain seq x y z
N MET A 1 -12.69 -75.65 20.19
CA MET A 1 -12.19 -76.73 19.31
C MET A 1 -11.81 -76.08 17.99
N MET A 2 -10.52 -75.74 17.80
CA MET A 2 -9.60 -76.29 16.78
C MET A 2 -9.88 -75.79 15.35
N ILE A 3 -8.94 -75.34 14.51
CA ILE A 3 -7.49 -75.04 14.54
C ILE A 3 -7.22 -74.32 13.19
N LEU A 4 -6.30 -73.35 13.16
CA LEU A 4 -5.64 -72.81 11.95
C LEU A 4 -4.84 -73.90 11.22
N VAL A 5 -4.80 -73.91 9.88
CA VAL A 5 -3.56 -74.19 9.13
C VAL A 5 -3.57 -73.42 7.79
N LEU A 6 -2.48 -72.67 7.57
CA LEU A 6 -2.03 -72.00 6.35
C LEU A 6 -1.73 -72.98 5.19
N CYS A 7 -1.80 -72.50 3.95
CA CYS A 7 -0.71 -72.73 2.99
C CYS A 7 -0.68 -71.66 1.88
N CYS A 8 0.53 -71.18 1.61
CA CYS A 8 0.91 -70.13 0.65
C CYS A 8 0.78 -70.56 -0.82
N ALA A 9 0.55 -69.59 -1.70
CA ALA A 9 1.18 -69.54 -3.03
C ALA A 9 1.24 -68.09 -3.53
N SER A 10 2.45 -67.68 -3.85
CA SER A 10 2.91 -66.43 -4.46
C SER A 10 2.23 -66.11 -5.80
N ALA A 11 1.78 -64.87 -5.97
CA ALA A 11 1.53 -64.28 -7.29
C ALA A 11 2.08 -62.85 -7.31
N ALA A 12 3.03 -62.63 -8.21
CA ALA A 12 3.67 -61.35 -8.49
C ALA A 12 2.62 -60.30 -8.92
N TRP A 13 2.59 -59.17 -8.23
CA TRP A 13 1.99 -57.95 -8.75
C TRP A 13 3.00 -57.28 -9.67
N ALA A 14 2.91 -57.58 -10.96
CA ALA A 14 3.44 -56.71 -11.99
C ALA A 14 2.61 -55.43 -11.98
N GLY A 15 3.26 -54.33 -11.58
CA GLY A 15 2.68 -52.99 -11.61
C GLY A 15 2.25 -52.64 -13.03
N ASN A 16 0.96 -52.35 -13.16
CA ASN A 16 0.42 -51.63 -14.30
C ASN A 16 -0.57 -50.59 -13.75
N SER A 17 -0.04 -49.61 -13.02
CA SER A 17 -0.70 -48.32 -12.82
C SER A 17 -0.53 -47.54 -14.12
N ALA A 18 -1.55 -47.64 -14.97
CA ALA A 18 -1.69 -46.87 -16.18
C ALA A 18 -1.73 -45.36 -15.87
N LEU A 19 -0.90 -44.60 -16.60
CA LEU A 19 -1.02 -43.18 -16.95
C LEU A 19 -1.64 -42.22 -15.91
N GLN A 20 -0.77 -41.49 -15.19
CA GLN A 20 -0.95 -40.04 -15.05
C GLN A 20 0.42 -39.37 -15.22
N PRO A 21 0.55 -38.45 -16.18
CA PRO A 21 1.32 -37.26 -15.91
C PRO A 21 0.44 -36.05 -16.24
N ALA A 22 -0.39 -35.66 -15.27
CA ALA A 22 -0.85 -34.28 -15.15
C ALA A 22 -0.04 -33.68 -14.00
N GLY A 23 0.52 -32.48 -14.21
CA GLY A 23 1.63 -31.91 -13.43
C GLY A 23 1.43 -31.92 -11.92
N ALA A 24 2.54 -31.91 -11.16
CA ALA A 24 2.46 -31.80 -9.71
C ALA A 24 1.75 -30.50 -9.35
N THR A 25 0.84 -30.56 -8.38
CA THR A 25 0.11 -29.39 -7.89
C THR A 25 0.54 -29.05 -6.45
N VAL A 26 0.33 -27.80 -6.04
CA VAL A 26 0.41 -27.36 -4.64
C VAL A 26 -1.01 -27.16 -4.13
N ALA A 27 -1.33 -27.72 -2.97
CA ALA A 27 -2.62 -27.48 -2.34
C ALA A 27 -2.65 -26.05 -1.77
N VAL A 28 -3.77 -25.37 -1.98
CA VAL A 28 -4.01 -24.02 -1.47
C VAL A 28 -5.33 -24.06 -0.73
N ASP A 29 -5.30 -23.81 0.58
CA ASP A 29 -6.51 -23.80 1.40
C ASP A 29 -6.99 -22.36 1.61
N ILE A 30 -8.31 -22.17 1.57
CA ILE A 30 -8.95 -20.88 1.83
C ILE A 30 -10.01 -21.10 2.89
N THR A 31 -9.85 -20.48 4.05
CA THR A 31 -10.87 -20.43 5.10
C THR A 31 -11.48 -19.04 5.13
N ARG A 32 -12.81 -18.91 5.17
CA ARG A 32 -13.47 -17.61 5.33
C ARG A 32 -14.05 -17.47 6.74
N ASP A 33 -13.77 -16.35 7.37
CA ASP A 33 -14.32 -15.97 8.68
C ASP A 33 -15.80 -15.54 8.57
N SER A 34 -16.42 -15.18 9.70
CA SER A 34 -17.83 -14.79 9.77
C SER A 34 -18.18 -13.46 9.10
N TYR A 35 -17.18 -12.68 8.67
CA TYR A 35 -17.31 -11.48 7.85
C TYR A 35 -16.89 -11.71 6.40
N GLY A 36 -16.66 -12.97 6.02
CA GLY A 36 -16.28 -13.38 4.68
C GLY A 36 -14.81 -13.12 4.33
N VAL A 37 -13.96 -12.75 5.28
CA VAL A 37 -12.53 -12.47 5.05
C VAL A 37 -11.80 -13.76 4.67
N PRO A 38 -11.11 -13.83 3.52
CA PRO A 38 -10.37 -15.02 3.13
C PRO A 38 -8.99 -15.10 3.82
N HIS A 39 -8.76 -16.19 4.53
CA HIS A 39 -7.46 -16.64 5.04
C HIS A 39 -6.90 -17.71 4.12
N VAL A 40 -5.82 -17.38 3.41
CA VAL A 40 -5.20 -18.20 2.37
C VAL A 40 -3.96 -18.88 2.91
N TYR A 41 -3.87 -20.20 2.71
CA TYR A 41 -2.80 -21.04 3.20
C TYR A 41 -2.07 -21.74 2.06
N SER A 42 -0.75 -21.61 2.01
CA SER A 42 0.10 -22.34 1.06
C SER A 42 1.55 -22.34 1.52
N ASN A 43 2.24 -23.47 1.34
CA ASN A 43 3.68 -23.60 1.64
C ASN A 43 4.59 -23.04 0.54
N THR A 44 4.03 -22.40 -0.49
CA THR A 44 4.77 -21.73 -1.56
C THR A 44 4.17 -20.36 -1.83
N ALA A 45 5.01 -19.37 -2.12
CA ALA A 45 4.57 -18.02 -2.45
C ALA A 45 3.62 -18.01 -3.66
N ALA A 46 3.98 -18.73 -4.74
CA ALA A 46 3.11 -18.87 -5.91
C ALA A 46 1.73 -19.46 -5.55
N GLY A 47 1.66 -20.53 -4.76
CA GLY A 47 0.37 -21.07 -4.31
C GLY A 47 -0.44 -20.08 -3.45
N LEU A 48 0.24 -19.28 -2.62
CA LEU A 48 -0.39 -18.28 -1.76
C LEU A 48 -1.03 -17.16 -2.59
N PHE A 49 -0.28 -16.57 -3.52
CA PHE A 49 -0.78 -15.53 -4.41
C PHE A 49 -1.81 -16.04 -5.43
N TYR A 50 -1.73 -17.31 -5.84
CA TYR A 50 -2.78 -17.97 -6.61
C TYR A 50 -4.10 -18.06 -5.83
N GLY A 51 -4.05 -18.50 -4.57
CA GLY A 51 -5.22 -18.53 -3.70
C GLY A 51 -5.79 -17.14 -3.44
N TYR A 52 -4.91 -16.15 -3.26
CA TYR A 52 -5.32 -14.78 -3.05
C TYR A 52 -6.03 -14.20 -4.30
N GLY A 53 -5.44 -14.34 -5.49
CA GLY A 53 -6.09 -13.90 -6.74
C GLY A 53 -7.44 -14.58 -6.97
N TYR A 54 -7.56 -15.88 -6.65
CA TYR A 54 -8.83 -16.60 -6.72
C TYR A 54 -9.87 -16.05 -5.74
N ALA A 55 -9.50 -15.84 -4.47
CA ALA A 55 -10.39 -15.32 -3.44
C ALA A 55 -10.86 -13.89 -3.78
N ALA A 56 -9.94 -13.04 -4.23
CA ALA A 56 -10.25 -11.69 -4.70
C ALA A 56 -11.23 -11.70 -5.87
N ALA A 57 -11.05 -12.60 -6.85
CA ALA A 57 -12.00 -12.76 -7.95
C ALA A 57 -13.37 -13.29 -7.48
N GLN A 58 -13.39 -14.23 -6.54
CA GLN A 58 -14.64 -14.73 -5.97
C GLN A 58 -15.49 -13.62 -5.36
N ASP A 59 -14.86 -12.66 -4.68
CA ASP A 59 -15.54 -11.56 -4.03
C ASP A 59 -15.78 -10.34 -4.91
N ARG A 60 -14.84 -10.03 -5.80
CA ARG A 60 -14.73 -8.70 -6.44
C ARG A 60 -14.53 -8.76 -7.96
N LEU A 61 -14.83 -9.86 -8.66
CA LEU A 61 -14.51 -10.03 -10.09
C LEU A 61 -14.94 -8.84 -10.99
N TYR A 62 -16.14 -8.28 -10.81
CA TYR A 62 -16.56 -7.12 -11.60
C TYR A 62 -15.74 -5.87 -11.25
N GLN A 63 -15.54 -5.58 -9.97
CA GLN A 63 -14.72 -4.46 -9.50
C GLN A 63 -13.25 -4.59 -9.97
N LEU A 64 -12.68 -5.80 -9.96
CA LEU A 64 -11.35 -6.09 -10.51
C LEU A 64 -11.29 -5.73 -12.00
N GLU A 65 -12.26 -6.19 -12.81
CA GLU A 65 -12.29 -5.90 -14.25
C GLU A 65 -12.42 -4.40 -14.52
N ILE A 66 -13.23 -3.68 -13.74
CA ILE A 66 -13.36 -2.21 -13.87
C ILE A 66 -12.06 -1.52 -13.44
N SER A 67 -11.44 -1.93 -12.33
CA SER A 67 -10.13 -1.41 -11.89
C SER A 67 -9.05 -1.56 -12.96
N LYS A 68 -8.95 -2.75 -13.58
CA LYS A 68 -8.04 -3.01 -14.72
C LYS A 68 -8.32 -2.07 -15.90
N ARG A 69 -9.60 -1.89 -16.27
CA ARG A 69 -9.97 -1.03 -17.40
C ARG A 69 -9.71 0.44 -17.12
N THR A 70 -9.98 0.90 -15.91
CA THR A 70 -9.66 2.26 -15.45
C THR A 70 -8.16 2.50 -15.49
N ALA A 71 -7.37 1.61 -14.90
CA ALA A 71 -5.91 1.74 -14.86
C ALA A 71 -5.26 1.75 -16.24
N LEU A 72 -5.86 1.04 -17.20
CA LEU A 72 -5.37 0.95 -18.56
C LEU A 72 -6.06 1.93 -19.52
N GLY A 73 -6.91 2.86 -19.06
CA GLY A 73 -7.64 3.77 -19.96
C GLY A 73 -8.43 3.01 -21.05
N ARG A 74 -9.35 2.14 -20.61
CA ARG A 74 -10.28 1.33 -21.44
C ARG A 74 -11.74 1.44 -20.98
N ALA A 75 -12.09 2.47 -20.22
CA ALA A 75 -13.46 2.66 -19.74
C ALA A 75 -14.42 2.97 -20.91
N ALA A 76 -13.97 3.71 -21.93
CA ALA A 76 -14.77 4.04 -23.11
C ALA A 76 -15.16 2.81 -23.94
N GLU A 77 -14.39 1.71 -23.86
CA GLU A 77 -14.69 0.45 -24.53
C GLU A 77 -16.04 -0.14 -24.05
N ILE A 78 -16.43 0.12 -22.80
CA ILE A 78 -17.65 -0.44 -22.18
C ILE A 78 -18.70 0.60 -21.78
N TYR A 79 -18.32 1.85 -21.54
CA TYR A 79 -19.23 2.94 -21.16
C TYR A 79 -19.43 4.00 -22.24
N GLY A 80 -18.64 3.99 -23.32
CA GLY A 80 -18.85 4.84 -24.49
C GLY A 80 -18.16 6.22 -24.39
N PRO A 81 -18.65 7.21 -25.17
CA PRO A 81 -17.90 8.44 -25.45
C PRO A 81 -17.66 9.33 -24.22
N ASP A 82 -18.48 9.23 -23.18
CA ASP A 82 -18.34 10.03 -21.95
C ASP A 82 -17.01 9.75 -21.23
N TYR A 83 -16.43 8.57 -21.43
CA TYR A 83 -15.14 8.16 -20.85
C TYR A 83 -13.97 8.27 -21.83
N LEU A 84 -14.19 8.77 -23.05
CA LEU A 84 -13.11 8.88 -24.04
C LEU A 84 -12.02 9.87 -23.60
N ASN A 85 -12.39 10.99 -22.96
CA ASN A 85 -11.38 11.93 -22.47
C ASN A 85 -10.54 11.31 -21.33
N PHE A 86 -11.21 10.65 -20.38
CA PHE A 86 -10.57 9.89 -19.32
C PHE A 86 -9.56 8.86 -19.86
N ASP A 87 -9.96 8.07 -20.86
CA ASP A 87 -9.09 7.08 -21.49
C ASP A 87 -7.90 7.76 -22.20
N LYS A 88 -8.11 8.90 -22.87
CA LYS A 88 -7.02 9.66 -23.52
C LYS A 88 -5.97 10.13 -22.52
N VAL A 89 -6.39 10.75 -21.42
CA VAL A 89 -5.49 11.26 -20.38
C VAL A 89 -4.72 10.09 -19.75
N THR A 90 -5.42 9.02 -19.38
CA THR A 90 -4.80 7.82 -18.80
C THR A 90 -3.77 7.20 -19.75
N ARG A 91 -4.06 7.13 -21.05
CA ARG A 91 -3.15 6.57 -22.07
C ARG A 91 -1.96 7.48 -22.39
N ARG A 92 -2.16 8.80 -22.40
CA ARG A 92 -1.11 9.81 -22.63
C ARG A 92 -0.07 9.76 -21.52
N ASP A 93 -0.56 9.74 -20.29
CA ASP A 93 0.25 9.94 -19.10
C ASP A 93 0.77 8.62 -18.52
N GLY A 94 -0.01 7.54 -18.65
CA GLY A 94 0.33 6.25 -18.08
C GLY A 94 1.33 5.45 -18.91
N TYR A 95 1.78 4.33 -18.34
CA TYR A 95 2.61 3.36 -19.05
C TYR A 95 1.80 2.54 -20.05
N THR A 96 2.45 2.20 -21.16
CA THR A 96 2.03 1.09 -22.01
C THR A 96 2.19 -0.24 -21.27
N ILE A 97 1.44 -1.26 -21.70
CA ILE A 97 1.61 -2.63 -21.17
C ILE A 97 3.05 -3.10 -21.31
N ARG A 98 3.73 -2.77 -22.41
CA ARG A 98 5.12 -3.20 -22.64
C ARG A 98 6.11 -2.55 -21.66
N GLU A 99 5.86 -1.30 -21.25
CA GLU A 99 6.67 -0.66 -20.21
C GLU A 99 6.43 -1.31 -18.85
N ILE A 100 5.19 -1.67 -18.52
CA ILE A 100 4.89 -2.41 -17.28
C ILE A 100 5.55 -3.80 -17.31
N GLU A 101 5.46 -4.54 -18.42
CA GLU A 101 6.14 -5.83 -18.61
C GLU A 101 7.65 -5.70 -18.43
N ALA A 102 8.27 -4.64 -18.96
CA ALA A 102 9.70 -4.40 -18.81
C ALA A 102 10.11 -4.18 -17.34
N GLN A 103 9.25 -3.53 -16.53
CA GLN A 103 9.49 -3.42 -15.09
C GLN A 103 9.39 -4.79 -14.40
N ILE A 104 8.40 -5.62 -14.76
CA ILE A 104 8.24 -6.97 -14.21
C ILE A 104 9.46 -7.84 -14.55
N GLU A 105 9.92 -7.81 -15.81
CA GLU A 105 11.09 -8.57 -16.28
C GLU A 105 12.39 -8.18 -15.55
N ALA A 106 12.45 -6.97 -14.99
CA ALA A 106 13.60 -6.49 -14.21
C ALA A 106 13.58 -6.97 -12.75
N LEU A 107 12.46 -7.48 -12.24
CA LEU A 107 12.36 -8.02 -10.88
C LEU A 107 13.02 -9.40 -10.76
N PRO A 108 13.45 -9.80 -9.55
CA PRO A 108 13.75 -11.20 -9.23
C PRO A 108 12.61 -12.18 -9.60
N GLU A 109 12.98 -13.42 -9.96
CA GLU A 109 12.04 -14.44 -10.47
C GLU A 109 10.88 -14.73 -9.51
N GLU A 110 11.13 -14.77 -8.19
CA GLU A 110 10.10 -14.99 -7.17
C GLU A 110 8.92 -14.00 -7.31
N TYR A 111 9.23 -12.72 -7.48
CA TYR A 111 8.21 -11.68 -7.61
C TYR A 111 7.43 -11.77 -8.91
N GLN A 112 8.10 -12.13 -10.01
CA GLN A 112 7.44 -12.38 -11.28
C GLN A 112 6.45 -13.56 -11.16
N GLU A 113 6.86 -14.62 -10.44
CA GLU A 113 6.02 -15.78 -10.17
C GLU A 113 4.82 -15.44 -9.29
N MET A 114 4.96 -14.58 -8.27
CA MET A 114 3.84 -14.11 -7.45
C MET A 114 2.79 -13.38 -8.28
N LEU A 115 3.21 -12.43 -9.14
CA LEU A 115 2.31 -11.69 -10.01
C LEU A 115 1.60 -12.60 -11.02
N GLN A 116 2.34 -13.56 -11.61
CA GLN A 116 1.76 -14.56 -12.50
C GLN A 116 0.76 -15.45 -11.78
N ALA A 117 1.10 -15.94 -10.58
CA ALA A 117 0.22 -16.81 -9.82
C ALA A 117 -1.07 -16.09 -9.40
N PHE A 118 -0.99 -14.82 -9.01
CA PHE A 118 -2.17 -14.00 -8.73
C PHE A 118 -3.08 -13.87 -9.95
N ALA A 119 -2.50 -13.59 -11.14
CA ALA A 119 -3.25 -13.56 -12.40
C ALA A 119 -3.91 -14.92 -12.70
N ASP A 120 -3.18 -16.02 -12.51
CA ASP A 120 -3.67 -17.38 -12.71
C ASP A 120 -4.83 -17.73 -11.77
N GLY A 121 -4.79 -17.24 -10.53
CA GLY A 121 -5.87 -17.37 -9.55
C GLY A 121 -7.16 -16.70 -10.00
N ILE A 122 -7.04 -15.45 -10.48
CA ILE A 122 -8.18 -14.72 -11.09
C ILE A 122 -8.71 -15.48 -12.31
N ASN A 123 -7.81 -15.92 -13.19
CA ASN A 123 -8.16 -16.62 -14.43
C ASN A 123 -8.85 -17.95 -14.16
N GLN A 124 -8.46 -18.67 -13.10
CA GLN A 124 -9.16 -19.88 -12.67
C GLN A 124 -10.62 -19.56 -12.30
N TYR A 125 -10.87 -18.51 -11.50
CA TYR A 125 -12.22 -18.13 -11.15
C TYR A 125 -13.04 -17.67 -12.38
N ILE A 126 -12.42 -16.93 -13.29
CA ILE A 126 -13.05 -16.53 -14.58
C ILE A 126 -13.47 -17.76 -15.38
N ALA A 127 -12.60 -18.77 -15.49
CA ALA A 127 -12.92 -20.00 -16.21
C ALA A 127 -14.09 -20.76 -15.56
N GLU A 128 -14.14 -20.79 -14.22
CA GLU A 128 -15.26 -21.37 -13.49
C GLU A 128 -16.57 -20.58 -13.69
N ALA A 129 -16.51 -19.25 -13.66
CA ALA A 129 -17.67 -18.39 -13.89
C ALA A 129 -18.20 -18.48 -15.33
N ALA A 130 -17.30 -18.68 -16.31
CA ALA A 130 -17.70 -18.96 -17.69
C ALA A 130 -18.38 -20.33 -17.84
N ALA A 131 -17.98 -21.32 -17.03
CA ALA A 131 -18.57 -22.65 -17.02
C ALA A 131 -19.87 -22.76 -16.19
N ASP A 132 -20.02 -21.92 -15.17
CA ASP A 132 -21.16 -21.88 -14.24
C ASP A 132 -21.67 -20.45 -14.05
N ALA A 133 -22.80 -20.14 -14.70
CA ALA A 133 -23.43 -18.83 -14.63
C ALA A 133 -23.86 -18.39 -13.21
N SER A 134 -23.90 -19.30 -12.22
CA SER A 134 -24.15 -18.92 -10.83
C SER A 134 -22.96 -18.20 -10.18
N LYS A 135 -21.75 -18.35 -10.72
CA LYS A 135 -20.51 -17.69 -10.28
C LYS A 135 -20.20 -16.40 -11.04
N MET A 136 -20.89 -16.13 -12.14
CA MET A 136 -20.72 -14.89 -12.90
C MET A 136 -21.47 -13.75 -12.21
N PRO A 137 -20.79 -12.63 -11.84
CA PRO A 137 -21.46 -11.46 -11.32
C PRO A 137 -22.51 -10.96 -12.32
N LYS A 138 -23.69 -10.61 -11.81
CA LYS A 138 -24.83 -10.14 -12.61
C LYS A 138 -24.46 -8.96 -13.50
N GLU A 139 -23.55 -8.12 -13.03
CA GLU A 139 -23.14 -6.88 -13.64
C GLU A 139 -22.64 -7.08 -15.08
N PHE A 140 -21.90 -8.15 -15.33
CA PHE A 140 -21.42 -8.51 -16.67
C PHE A 140 -22.57 -8.76 -17.65
N THR A 141 -23.58 -9.52 -17.20
CA THR A 141 -24.75 -9.86 -18.03
C THR A 141 -25.55 -8.59 -18.35
N ASP A 142 -25.75 -7.73 -17.36
CA ASP A 142 -26.54 -6.50 -17.52
C ASP A 142 -25.85 -5.48 -18.43
N GLN A 143 -24.52 -5.38 -18.39
CA GLN A 143 -23.74 -4.47 -19.25
C GLN A 143 -23.42 -5.03 -20.64
N GLY A 144 -23.65 -6.33 -20.84
CA GLY A 144 -23.44 -7.00 -22.11
C GLY A 144 -21.97 -7.22 -22.48
N PHE A 145 -21.10 -7.46 -21.50
CA PHE A 145 -19.70 -7.86 -21.72
C PHE A 145 -19.27 -8.96 -20.73
N SER A 146 -18.10 -9.55 -20.94
CA SER A 146 -17.55 -10.62 -20.10
C SER A 146 -16.17 -10.22 -19.56
N PRO A 147 -15.75 -10.74 -18.39
CA PRO A 147 -14.39 -10.52 -17.91
C PRO A 147 -13.38 -11.09 -18.90
N THR A 148 -12.19 -10.49 -18.98
CA THR A 148 -11.08 -11.04 -19.77
C THR A 148 -10.06 -11.70 -18.86
N GLU A 149 -9.27 -12.62 -19.43
CA GLU A 149 -8.08 -13.13 -18.75
C GLU A 149 -7.16 -11.97 -18.34
N TRP A 150 -6.41 -12.22 -17.27
CA TRP A 150 -5.46 -11.33 -16.64
C TRP A 150 -4.04 -11.82 -16.88
N THR A 151 -3.15 -10.86 -17.11
CA THR A 151 -1.70 -11.03 -17.19
C THR A 151 -1.01 -10.38 -15.98
N PRO A 152 0.28 -10.69 -15.69
CA PRO A 152 1.03 -10.01 -14.64
C PRO A 152 1.01 -8.47 -14.73
N ALA A 153 1.12 -7.93 -15.96
CA ALA A 153 1.06 -6.50 -16.21
C ALA A 153 -0.32 -5.90 -15.85
N GLU A 154 -1.40 -6.63 -16.12
CA GLU A 154 -2.75 -6.21 -15.79
C GLU A 154 -3.06 -6.33 -14.28
N VAL A 155 -2.39 -7.24 -13.56
CA VAL A 155 -2.46 -7.34 -12.10
C VAL A 155 -1.84 -6.12 -11.43
N ILE A 156 -0.65 -5.68 -11.88
CA ILE A 156 0.06 -4.56 -11.25
C ILE A 156 -0.37 -3.18 -11.76
N ALA A 157 -1.01 -3.09 -12.94
CA ALA A 157 -1.45 -1.82 -13.52
C ALA A 157 -2.34 -0.98 -12.58
N PRO A 158 -3.34 -1.54 -11.86
CA PRO A 158 -4.09 -0.79 -10.86
C PRO A 158 -3.26 -0.17 -9.74
N PHE A 159 -2.20 -0.84 -9.27
CA PHE A 159 -1.28 -0.31 -8.27
C PHE A 159 -0.52 0.91 -8.80
N ILE A 160 0.09 0.76 -9.97
CA ILE A 160 0.81 1.85 -10.64
C ILE A 160 -0.11 3.04 -10.91
N TYR A 161 -1.33 2.77 -11.38
CA TYR A 161 -2.28 3.82 -11.66
C TYR A 161 -2.74 4.56 -10.40
N THR A 162 -3.14 3.81 -9.37
CA THR A 162 -3.76 4.39 -8.17
C THR A 162 -2.72 5.07 -7.28
N ILE A 163 -1.58 4.43 -7.02
CA ILE A 163 -0.55 5.03 -6.15
C ILE A 163 0.39 5.91 -6.97
N GLY A 164 0.95 5.41 -8.07
CA GLY A 164 1.86 6.19 -8.91
C GLY A 164 1.17 7.36 -9.61
N PHE A 165 0.24 7.09 -10.52
CA PHE A 165 -0.33 8.16 -11.34
C PHE A 165 -1.33 9.06 -10.63
N GLN A 166 -2.06 8.58 -9.63
CA GLN A 166 -3.09 9.39 -8.98
C GLN A 166 -2.54 10.07 -7.73
N PHE A 167 -1.81 9.35 -6.87
CA PHE A 167 -1.29 9.94 -5.63
C PHE A 167 0.06 10.63 -5.80
N MET A 168 1.03 10.00 -6.48
CA MET A 168 2.37 10.61 -6.61
C MET A 168 2.35 11.70 -7.66
N ASP A 169 1.72 11.42 -8.80
CA ASP A 169 1.68 12.34 -9.93
C ASP A 169 0.44 13.22 -9.91
N GLY A 170 -0.77 12.65 -9.92
CA GLY A 170 -2.02 13.41 -10.08
C GLY A 170 -2.23 14.50 -9.02
N PHE A 171 -1.92 14.22 -7.76
CA PHE A 171 -1.96 15.26 -6.72
C PHE A 171 -0.84 16.31 -6.88
N ALA A 172 0.31 15.98 -7.49
CA ALA A 172 1.47 16.88 -7.69
C ALA A 172 1.43 17.67 -8.99
N TYR A 173 0.79 17.09 -10.00
CA TYR A 173 0.81 17.45 -11.41
C TYR A 173 0.39 18.89 -11.69
N GLY A 174 -0.47 19.48 -10.85
CA GLY A 174 -0.98 20.82 -11.06
C GLY A 174 -0.31 21.92 -10.23
N SER A 175 0.29 21.59 -9.09
CA SER A 175 0.62 22.61 -8.09
C SER A 175 1.63 23.65 -8.58
N GLU A 176 2.69 23.25 -9.30
CA GLU A 176 3.63 24.20 -9.92
C GLU A 176 2.94 25.11 -10.96
N ILE A 177 2.02 24.54 -11.76
CA ILE A 177 1.29 25.29 -12.79
C ILE A 177 0.30 26.26 -12.15
N TYR A 178 -0.41 25.84 -11.10
CA TYR A 178 -1.31 26.70 -10.32
C TYR A 178 -0.53 27.82 -9.61
N ASN A 179 0.61 27.50 -9.00
CA ASN A 179 1.51 28.48 -8.38
C ASN A 179 2.01 29.50 -9.41
N ALA A 180 2.44 29.05 -10.60
CA ALA A 180 2.84 29.93 -11.68
C ALA A 180 1.68 30.81 -12.18
N GLY A 181 0.47 30.26 -12.28
CA GLY A 181 -0.75 30.99 -12.63
C GLY A 181 -1.10 32.07 -11.60
N LEU A 182 -1.02 31.74 -10.30
CA LEU A 182 -1.22 32.67 -9.18
C LEU A 182 -0.18 33.78 -9.18
N LEU A 183 1.10 33.44 -9.30
CA LEU A 183 2.17 34.43 -9.37
C LEU A 183 1.97 35.38 -10.55
N LYS A 184 1.62 34.85 -11.73
CA LYS A 184 1.33 35.66 -12.91
C LYS A 184 0.13 36.59 -12.70
N TYR A 185 -0.93 36.09 -12.09
CA TYR A 185 -2.11 36.89 -11.73
C TYR A 185 -1.74 38.05 -10.80
N LEU A 186 -0.94 37.79 -9.76
CA LEU A 186 -0.49 38.81 -8.82
C LEU A 186 0.43 39.83 -9.51
N GLN A 187 1.35 39.39 -10.38
CA GLN A 187 2.24 40.26 -11.14
C GLN A 187 1.47 41.23 -12.04
N ASP A 188 0.45 40.74 -12.74
CA ASP A 188 -0.37 41.57 -13.63
C ASP A 188 -1.18 42.62 -12.86
N LYS A 189 -1.54 42.34 -11.61
CA LYS A 189 -2.39 43.19 -10.78
C LYS A 189 -1.61 44.18 -9.91
N TYR A 190 -0.50 43.75 -9.31
CA TYR A 190 0.24 44.50 -8.29
C TYR A 190 1.68 44.85 -8.68
N GLY A 191 2.16 44.36 -9.83
CA GLY A 191 3.55 44.48 -10.25
C GLY A 191 4.46 43.45 -9.58
N GLU A 192 5.67 43.25 -10.13
CA GLU A 192 6.57 42.16 -9.76
C GLU A 192 6.96 42.13 -8.27
N ASP A 193 7.44 43.25 -7.73
CA ASP A 193 7.94 43.31 -6.35
C ASP A 193 6.84 43.00 -5.32
N THR A 194 5.65 43.58 -5.48
CA THR A 194 4.51 43.34 -4.57
C THR A 194 3.99 41.91 -4.72
N ALA A 195 3.91 41.42 -5.96
CA ALA A 195 3.45 40.06 -6.25
C ALA A 195 4.34 39.00 -5.62
N ALA A 196 5.66 39.21 -5.61
CA ALA A 196 6.60 38.29 -4.97
C ALA A 196 6.30 38.16 -3.47
N GLY A 197 6.13 39.27 -2.74
CA GLY A 197 5.77 39.22 -1.32
C GLY A 197 4.42 38.54 -1.05
N MET A 198 3.40 38.85 -1.86
CA MET A 198 2.08 38.21 -1.73
C MET A 198 2.10 36.72 -2.09
N PHE A 199 2.98 36.31 -2.99
CA PHE A 199 3.20 34.90 -3.32
C PHE A 199 3.88 34.17 -2.16
N GLU A 200 4.87 34.78 -1.51
CA GLU A 200 5.46 34.22 -0.27
C GLU A 200 4.45 34.09 0.87
N ASP A 201 3.43 34.96 0.92
CA ASP A 201 2.38 34.86 1.94
C ASP A 201 1.39 33.71 1.65
N ALA A 202 1.13 33.40 0.38
CA ALA A 202 0.14 32.41 -0.07
C ALA A 202 0.72 31.01 -0.34
N VAL A 203 1.95 30.96 -0.85
CA VAL A 203 2.71 29.76 -1.21
C VAL A 203 4.07 29.84 -0.52
N TRP A 204 4.02 29.91 0.81
CA TRP A 204 5.20 30.17 1.63
C TRP A 204 6.31 29.16 1.40
N TYR A 205 7.53 29.67 1.38
CA TYR A 205 8.71 28.83 1.19
C TYR A 205 8.97 27.88 2.36
N ASP A 206 8.64 28.31 3.58
CA ASP A 206 8.68 27.52 4.81
C ASP A 206 7.87 28.20 5.92
N ASP A 207 7.15 27.41 6.73
CA ASP A 207 6.59 27.86 8.01
C ASP A 207 7.25 27.03 9.14
N PRO A 208 8.15 27.62 9.93
CA PRO A 208 8.85 26.91 11.00
C PRO A 208 7.94 26.51 12.15
N GLY A 209 6.70 27.01 12.21
CA GLY A 209 5.70 26.61 13.20
C GLY A 209 4.94 25.33 12.85
N ALA A 210 5.13 24.75 11.65
CA ALA A 210 4.40 23.56 11.22
C ALA A 210 4.74 22.33 12.11
N PRO A 211 3.74 21.61 12.64
CA PRO A 211 3.99 20.44 13.48
C PRO A 211 4.55 19.26 12.69
N THR A 212 5.50 18.55 13.29
CA THR A 212 6.22 17.44 12.65
C THR A 212 5.78 16.08 13.17
N THR A 213 5.94 15.05 12.34
CA THR A 213 5.71 13.65 12.72
C THR A 213 6.87 13.15 13.56
N ASP A 214 8.09 13.37 13.06
CA ASP A 214 9.33 13.06 13.73
C ASP A 214 9.69 14.25 14.64
N PRO A 215 9.79 14.04 15.96
CA PRO A 215 10.15 15.12 16.87
C PRO A 215 11.61 15.54 16.68
N GLU A 216 11.84 16.86 16.69
CA GLU A 216 13.15 17.47 16.52
C GLU A 216 14.20 16.95 17.54
N PRO A 217 15.45 16.67 17.12
CA PRO A 217 16.58 16.76 18.02
C PRO A 217 16.70 18.21 18.52
N ALA A 218 16.97 18.42 19.80
CA ALA A 218 17.01 19.76 20.44
C ALA A 218 18.07 20.76 19.89
N SER A 219 18.67 20.53 18.71
CA SER A 219 19.75 21.34 18.15
C SER A 219 19.73 21.59 16.63
N SER A 220 18.62 21.37 15.90
CA SER A 220 18.57 21.76 14.49
C SER A 220 18.47 23.28 14.37
N SER A 221 19.56 23.92 13.98
CA SER A 221 19.56 25.34 13.62
C SER A 221 18.71 25.53 12.36
N THR A 222 17.65 26.33 12.46
CA THR A 222 16.91 26.90 11.33
C THR A 222 17.90 27.48 10.32
N GLN A 223 17.98 26.88 9.13
CA GLN A 223 18.55 27.59 7.99
C GLN A 223 17.56 28.69 7.63
N THR A 224 17.83 29.90 8.09
CA THR A 224 17.24 31.09 7.48
C THR A 224 17.89 31.23 6.10
N ALA A 225 17.20 30.81 5.05
CA ALA A 225 17.60 31.14 3.69
C ALA A 225 17.32 32.63 3.47
N ASP A 226 18.38 33.43 3.56
CA ASP A 226 18.47 34.73 2.90
C ASP A 226 18.70 34.40 1.41
N GLU A 227 17.71 34.64 0.53
CA GLU A 227 17.83 35.07 -0.88
C GLU A 227 16.60 34.66 -1.73
N THR A 228 15.94 35.67 -2.31
CA THR A 228 14.76 35.60 -3.17
C THR A 228 15.01 34.80 -4.45
N LEU A 229 14.33 33.66 -4.61
CA LEU A 229 14.22 33.00 -5.91
C LEU A 229 12.79 33.07 -6.42
N LEU A 230 12.58 33.95 -7.39
CA LEU A 230 11.52 33.91 -8.39
C LEU A 230 12.05 34.61 -9.66
N SER A 231 12.37 33.85 -10.71
CA SER A 231 12.21 34.25 -12.12
C SER A 231 12.55 33.07 -13.03
N ALA A 232 11.55 32.21 -13.28
CA ALA A 232 11.41 31.61 -14.60
C ALA A 232 10.64 32.62 -15.47
N SER A 233 11.01 32.76 -16.74
CA SER A 233 10.18 33.52 -17.69
C SER A 233 8.82 32.84 -17.82
N LEU A 234 7.83 33.28 -17.06
CA LEU A 234 6.48 32.74 -17.10
C LEU A 234 5.85 33.05 -18.48
N PRO A 235 5.34 32.05 -19.20
CA PRO A 235 4.78 32.30 -20.52
C PRO A 235 3.45 33.07 -20.40
N PRO A 236 3.10 33.91 -21.38
CA PRO A 236 1.86 34.69 -21.34
C PRO A 236 0.59 33.84 -21.16
N GLY A 237 0.64 32.58 -21.61
CA GLY A 237 -0.47 31.61 -21.56
C GLY A 237 -0.62 30.83 -20.24
N ILE A 238 0.23 31.05 -19.23
CA ILE A 238 0.28 30.18 -18.04
C ILE A 238 -0.98 30.28 -17.19
N SER A 239 -1.55 31.49 -17.04
CA SER A 239 -2.79 31.67 -16.28
C SER A 239 -3.96 30.96 -16.96
N GLN A 240 -4.05 30.99 -18.29
CA GLN A 240 -5.09 30.27 -19.03
C GLN A 240 -4.91 28.76 -18.94
N LEU A 241 -3.67 28.27 -18.89
CA LEU A 241 -3.41 26.85 -18.65
C LEU A 241 -3.82 26.43 -17.25
N ALA A 242 -3.44 27.21 -16.22
CA ALA A 242 -3.89 26.97 -14.84
C ALA A 242 -5.42 26.96 -14.75
N GLU A 243 -6.11 27.95 -15.34
CA GLU A 243 -7.57 27.98 -15.42
C GLU A 243 -8.16 26.78 -16.18
N ALA A 244 -7.53 26.33 -17.26
CA ALA A 244 -8.00 25.17 -18.03
C ALA A 244 -7.81 23.86 -17.26
N MET A 245 -6.70 23.72 -16.53
CA MET A 245 -6.46 22.59 -15.63
C MET A 245 -7.42 22.60 -14.45
N ASP A 246 -7.70 23.77 -13.88
CA ASP A 246 -8.73 23.98 -12.86
C ASP A 246 -10.10 23.57 -13.38
N ALA A 247 -10.49 24.03 -14.56
CA ALA A 247 -11.76 23.65 -15.19
C ALA A 247 -11.84 22.14 -15.50
N GLU A 248 -10.73 21.50 -15.88
CA GLU A 248 -10.67 20.04 -16.07
C GLU A 248 -10.84 19.31 -14.73
N GLN A 249 -10.17 19.76 -13.68
CA GLN A 249 -10.30 19.21 -12.34
C GLN A 249 -11.70 19.44 -11.76
N ASP A 250 -12.25 20.64 -11.86
CA ASP A 250 -13.62 21.00 -11.48
C ASP A 250 -14.65 20.16 -12.22
N MET A 251 -14.44 19.85 -13.50
CA MET A 251 -15.33 18.97 -14.24
C MET A 251 -15.31 17.55 -13.67
N VAL A 252 -14.13 17.02 -13.33
CA VAL A 252 -14.00 15.71 -12.67
C VAL A 252 -14.63 15.76 -11.28
N GLU A 253 -14.29 16.75 -10.46
CA GLU A 253 -14.80 16.91 -9.10
C GLU A 253 -16.31 17.15 -9.05
N SER A 254 -16.86 17.94 -9.98
CA SER A 254 -18.31 18.11 -10.12
C SER A 254 -19.01 16.83 -10.56
N THR A 255 -18.43 16.07 -11.50
CA THR A 255 -18.95 14.75 -11.88
C THR A 255 -18.94 13.79 -10.69
N LEU A 256 -17.83 13.78 -9.92
CA LEU A 256 -17.72 13.01 -8.70
C LEU A 256 -18.76 13.47 -7.66
N ALA A 257 -18.91 14.77 -7.44
CA ALA A 257 -19.89 15.33 -6.52
C ALA A 257 -21.34 15.01 -6.93
N GLU A 258 -21.67 15.04 -8.23
CA GLU A 258 -22.97 14.61 -8.77
C GLU A 258 -23.26 13.12 -8.47
N LEU A 259 -22.21 12.29 -8.45
CA LEU A 259 -22.30 10.88 -8.07
C LEU A 259 -22.40 10.68 -6.54
N GLY A 260 -22.33 11.75 -5.75
CA GLY A 260 -22.23 11.69 -4.28
C GLY A 260 -20.81 11.40 -3.78
N MET A 261 -19.81 11.35 -4.66
CA MET A 261 -18.40 11.20 -4.31
C MET A 261 -17.84 12.53 -3.83
N GLY A 262 -18.20 12.90 -2.60
CA GLY A 262 -17.71 14.09 -1.92
C GLY A 262 -16.24 14.01 -1.48
N THR A 263 -15.74 15.15 -1.00
CA THR A 263 -14.35 15.52 -0.67
C THR A 263 -13.38 14.38 -0.37
N ARG A 264 -12.22 14.43 -1.04
CA ARG A 264 -11.02 13.63 -0.74
C ARG A 264 -10.63 13.83 0.72
N SER A 265 -10.54 12.75 1.47
CA SER A 265 -10.03 12.77 2.83
C SER A 265 -8.61 12.22 2.85
N ALA A 266 -7.85 12.58 3.87
CA ALA A 266 -6.43 12.32 3.90
C ALA A 266 -6.11 11.02 4.67
N SER A 267 -5.15 10.92 5.59
CA SER A 267 -4.96 9.68 6.37
C SER A 267 -4.38 10.00 7.73
N ASN A 268 -4.84 9.31 8.77
CA ASN A 268 -4.31 9.49 10.13
C ASN A 268 -3.65 8.23 10.67
N MET A 269 -2.66 8.44 11.52
CA MET A 269 -1.84 7.41 12.14
C MET A 269 -1.39 7.84 13.54
N VAL A 270 -1.35 6.88 14.45
CA VAL A 270 -0.71 7.02 15.76
C VAL A 270 0.04 5.75 16.11
N ALA A 271 1.27 5.87 16.58
CA ALA A 271 2.01 4.80 17.25
C ALA A 271 2.37 5.24 18.67
N VAL A 272 2.17 4.39 19.67
CA VAL A 272 2.41 4.68 21.09
C VAL A 272 3.36 3.63 21.66
N SER A 273 4.45 4.09 22.28
CA SER A 273 5.43 3.24 22.97
C SER A 273 4.88 2.67 24.28
N PRO A 274 5.47 1.58 24.81
CA PRO A 274 5.16 1.05 26.14
C PRO A 274 5.20 2.09 27.27
N GLU A 275 6.15 3.04 27.24
CA GLU A 275 6.31 4.03 28.32
C GLU A 275 5.17 5.05 28.37
N ARG A 276 4.46 5.24 27.25
CA ARG A 276 3.31 6.14 27.13
C ARG A 276 1.98 5.43 27.20
N SER A 277 1.97 4.09 27.16
CA SER A 277 0.75 3.31 27.22
C SER A 277 0.39 2.92 28.66
N ALA A 278 -0.91 2.86 28.95
CA ALA A 278 -1.42 2.44 30.25
C ALA A 278 -1.17 0.94 30.53
N SER A 279 -1.03 0.13 29.48
CA SER A 279 -0.77 -1.32 29.59
C SER A 279 0.72 -1.69 29.61
N GLY A 280 1.62 -0.78 29.20
CA GLY A 280 3.03 -1.12 28.96
C GLY A 280 3.24 -1.90 27.67
N GLU A 281 2.29 -1.83 26.73
CA GLU A 281 2.34 -2.46 25.41
C GLU A 281 2.57 -1.38 24.33
N ALA A 282 3.20 -1.74 23.22
CA ALA A 282 3.16 -0.87 22.04
C ALA A 282 1.77 -0.93 21.40
N MET A 283 1.32 0.19 20.85
CA MET A 283 0.02 0.28 20.17
C MET A 283 0.15 1.04 18.86
N LEU A 284 -0.58 0.60 17.84
CA LEU A 284 -0.68 1.28 16.55
C LEU A 284 -2.16 1.48 16.20
N MET A 285 -2.52 2.69 15.80
CA MET A 285 -3.82 3.05 15.23
C MET A 285 -3.59 3.56 13.81
N GLY A 286 -4.28 2.98 12.84
CA GLY A 286 -4.27 3.45 11.47
C GLY A 286 -5.67 3.74 10.93
N GLY A 287 -5.77 4.85 10.20
CA GLY A 287 -6.97 5.27 9.50
C GLY A 287 -6.64 5.83 8.12
N PRO A 288 -6.26 4.98 7.15
CA PRO A 288 -6.09 5.43 5.77
C PRO A 288 -7.45 5.86 5.21
N GLN A 289 -7.56 7.08 4.68
CA GLN A 289 -8.80 7.61 4.11
C GLN A 289 -8.65 7.70 2.59
N PHE A 290 -9.50 6.92 1.91
CA PHE A 290 -9.67 6.85 0.46
C PHE A 290 -11.10 7.31 0.12
N TRP A 291 -11.64 6.82 -0.99
CA TRP A 291 -13.02 7.05 -1.40
C TRP A 291 -13.98 6.02 -0.80
N TRP A 292 -15.22 6.46 -0.61
CA TRP A 292 -16.31 5.66 -0.08
C TRP A 292 -17.09 5.02 -1.23
N THR A 293 -16.80 3.75 -1.50
CA THR A 293 -17.37 3.04 -2.65
C THR A 293 -18.09 1.76 -2.25
N VAL A 294 -19.00 1.30 -3.09
CA VAL A 294 -19.70 0.02 -3.00
C VAL A 294 -19.41 -0.77 -4.27
N PRO A 295 -18.86 -1.99 -4.18
CA PRO A 295 -18.23 -2.59 -3.00
C PRO A 295 -17.08 -1.73 -2.43
N GLY A 296 -16.67 -1.99 -1.19
CA GLY A 296 -15.66 -1.18 -0.48
C GLY A 296 -14.37 -0.96 -1.27
N PHE A 297 -13.71 0.18 -1.06
CA PHE A 297 -12.45 0.49 -1.75
C PHE A 297 -11.31 -0.46 -1.35
N LEU A 298 -11.33 -0.87 -0.08
CA LEU A 298 -10.38 -1.81 0.50
C LEU A 298 -11.02 -3.20 0.65
N MET A 299 -10.20 -4.24 0.57
CA MET A 299 -10.54 -5.61 0.90
C MET A 299 -9.60 -6.15 1.96
N GLU A 300 -10.08 -7.06 2.80
CA GLU A 300 -9.28 -7.74 3.81
C GLU A 300 -8.81 -9.12 3.31
N VAL A 301 -7.62 -9.57 3.76
CA VAL A 301 -7.07 -10.90 3.47
C VAL A 301 -6.11 -11.32 4.59
N GLY A 302 -6.11 -12.62 4.91
CA GLY A 302 -5.06 -13.28 5.69
C GLY A 302 -4.16 -14.14 4.78
N LEU A 303 -2.85 -14.04 4.94
CA LEU A 303 -1.84 -14.78 4.16
C LEU A 303 -0.96 -15.60 5.12
N HIS A 304 -0.97 -16.92 4.94
CA HIS A 304 -0.32 -17.87 5.86
C HIS A 304 0.56 -18.89 5.12
N GLY A 305 1.87 -18.85 5.38
CA GLY A 305 2.90 -19.70 4.81
C GLY A 305 3.84 -18.97 3.84
N ALA A 306 4.93 -19.65 3.44
CA ALA A 306 5.93 -19.13 2.50
C ALA A 306 6.54 -17.76 2.90
N GLY A 307 6.83 -17.60 4.20
CA GLY A 307 7.38 -16.37 4.78
C GLY A 307 6.34 -15.31 5.12
N PHE A 308 5.05 -15.54 4.82
CA PHE A 308 3.96 -14.65 5.23
C PHE A 308 3.18 -15.26 6.40
N ASN A 309 2.93 -14.45 7.41
CA ASN A 309 1.92 -14.72 8.43
C ASN A 309 1.30 -13.40 8.86
N CYS A 310 0.33 -12.92 8.08
CA CYS A 310 -0.25 -11.60 8.30
C CYS A 310 -1.72 -11.52 7.91
N VAL A 311 -2.43 -10.57 8.52
CA VAL A 311 -3.81 -10.23 8.20
C VAL A 311 -3.96 -8.72 8.10
N GLY A 312 -4.76 -8.25 7.15
CA GLY A 312 -5.00 -6.83 7.01
C GLY A 312 -5.75 -6.46 5.75
N THR A 313 -5.73 -5.18 5.43
CA THR A 313 -6.44 -4.60 4.28
C THR A 313 -5.49 -4.13 3.20
N THR A 314 -6.02 -4.10 1.98
CA THR A 314 -5.35 -3.52 0.82
C THR A 314 -6.38 -2.94 -0.15
N ILE A 315 -5.94 -2.06 -1.04
CA ILE A 315 -6.79 -1.59 -2.15
C ILE A 315 -7.13 -2.80 -3.02
N VAL A 316 -8.39 -2.91 -3.42
CA VAL A 316 -8.84 -4.00 -4.29
C VAL A 316 -7.88 -4.16 -5.49
N SER A 317 -7.50 -5.40 -5.78
CA SER A 317 -6.53 -5.81 -6.82
C SER A 317 -5.04 -5.70 -6.47
N PHE A 318 -4.66 -5.22 -5.29
CA PHE A 318 -3.23 -5.14 -4.93
C PHE A 318 -2.76 -6.48 -4.35
N PRO A 319 -1.70 -7.11 -4.90
CA PRO A 319 -1.24 -8.40 -4.41
C PRO A 319 -0.23 -8.20 -3.26
N PHE A 320 -0.71 -7.70 -2.12
CA PHE A 320 0.01 -7.58 -0.83
C PHE A 320 -0.94 -7.03 0.25
N VAL A 321 -0.60 -7.22 1.54
CA VAL A 321 -1.29 -6.57 2.67
C VAL A 321 -0.70 -5.18 2.90
N MET A 322 -1.48 -4.13 2.67
CA MET A 322 -1.00 -2.74 2.74
C MET A 322 -1.03 -2.17 4.17
N PHE A 323 -2.05 -2.55 4.94
CA PHE A 323 -2.24 -2.13 6.34
C PHE A 323 -2.64 -3.34 7.17
N GLY A 324 -1.93 -3.66 8.23
CA GLY A 324 -2.22 -4.89 8.96
C GLY A 324 -1.26 -5.19 10.09
N HIS A 325 -1.26 -6.47 10.49
CA HIS A 325 -0.30 -6.98 11.43
C HIS A 325 0.07 -8.44 11.13
N SER A 326 1.24 -8.82 11.60
CA SER A 326 1.71 -10.19 11.73
C SER A 326 1.51 -10.68 13.17
N ASP A 327 2.17 -11.77 13.51
CA ASP A 327 2.28 -12.32 14.86
C ASP A 327 3.26 -11.54 15.76
N HIS A 328 4.02 -10.59 15.20
CA HIS A 328 5.06 -9.88 15.93
C HIS A 328 5.14 -8.37 15.68
N HIS A 329 4.61 -7.86 14.56
CA HIS A 329 4.59 -6.42 14.27
C HIS A 329 3.29 -5.97 13.57
N ALA A 330 3.01 -4.67 13.62
CA ALA A 330 1.90 -4.01 12.95
C ALA A 330 2.40 -2.84 12.11
N TRP A 331 1.73 -2.58 11.00
CA TRP A 331 2.09 -1.48 10.11
C TRP A 331 0.87 -0.84 9.47
N SER A 332 1.04 0.43 9.12
CA SER A 332 0.11 1.16 8.29
C SER A 332 0.81 2.36 7.66
N SER A 333 0.12 3.06 6.77
CA SER A 333 0.69 4.17 6.03
C SER A 333 -0.28 5.34 5.86
N THR A 334 0.29 6.51 5.64
CA THR A 334 -0.43 7.69 5.15
C THR A 334 0.22 8.25 3.91
N TYR A 335 -0.52 9.05 3.14
CA TYR A 335 0.04 9.79 2.01
C TYR A 335 1.22 10.67 2.46
N GLY A 336 2.39 10.43 1.87
CA GLY A 336 3.59 11.27 2.03
C GLY A 336 3.51 12.41 1.05
N VAL A 337 3.18 13.62 1.53
CA VAL A 337 3.12 14.81 0.69
C VAL A 337 4.56 15.19 0.32
N GLY A 338 5.08 14.60 -0.75
CA GLY A 338 6.46 14.75 -1.19
C GLY A 338 6.56 15.16 -2.65
N ASN A 339 7.56 15.98 -2.95
CA ASN A 339 7.80 16.52 -4.28
C ASN A 339 8.67 15.55 -5.12
N LEU A 340 8.00 14.66 -5.85
CA LEU A 340 8.60 13.64 -6.74
C LEU A 340 8.42 13.91 -8.24
N VAL A 341 7.74 15.00 -8.61
CA VAL A 341 7.34 15.28 -10.00
C VAL A 341 7.57 16.74 -10.31
N ASP A 342 8.29 17.01 -11.41
CA ASP A 342 8.55 18.36 -11.90
C ASP A 342 7.93 18.56 -13.30
N ASN A 343 7.35 19.73 -13.53
CA ASN A 343 6.87 20.17 -14.83
C ASN A 343 7.95 20.97 -15.57
N TYR A 344 8.17 20.62 -16.83
CA TYR A 344 9.13 21.26 -17.71
C TYR A 344 8.45 22.01 -18.84
N LEU A 345 8.75 23.31 -18.98
CA LEU A 345 8.32 24.15 -20.10
C LEU A 345 9.25 23.96 -21.31
N LEU A 346 8.79 23.20 -22.30
CA LEU A 346 9.48 22.97 -23.56
C LEU A 346 9.34 24.16 -24.51
N THR A 347 10.43 24.52 -25.18
CA THR A 347 10.38 25.39 -26.37
C THR A 347 10.29 24.50 -27.61
N LEU A 348 9.24 24.66 -28.41
CA LEU A 348 9.02 23.91 -29.65
C LEU A 348 9.66 24.59 -30.86
N ASN A 349 10.05 23.80 -31.85
CA ASN A 349 10.59 24.33 -33.10
C ASN A 349 9.46 25.03 -33.89
N PRO A 350 9.57 26.34 -34.20
CA PRO A 350 8.55 27.05 -34.97
C PRO A 350 8.31 26.50 -36.38
N GLU A 351 9.28 25.77 -36.94
CA GLU A 351 9.17 25.11 -38.26
C GLU A 351 8.66 23.67 -38.15
N ASN A 352 8.76 23.04 -36.98
CA ASN A 352 8.32 21.67 -36.74
C ASN A 352 7.93 21.44 -35.25
N PRO A 353 6.65 21.59 -34.87
CA PRO A 353 6.24 21.51 -33.47
C PRO A 353 6.38 20.10 -32.84
N GLU A 354 6.74 19.07 -33.62
CA GLU A 354 7.12 17.75 -33.10
C GLU A 354 8.59 17.71 -32.63
N GLN A 355 9.30 18.85 -32.65
CA GLN A 355 10.63 19.03 -32.11
C GLN A 355 10.66 20.04 -30.97
N TYR A 356 11.55 19.83 -30.00
CA TYR A 356 11.79 20.73 -28.87
C TYR A 356 13.27 21.06 -28.71
N TRP A 357 13.56 22.25 -28.18
CA TRP A 357 14.92 22.72 -27.93
C TRP A 357 15.48 22.09 -26.66
N TYR A 358 16.64 21.44 -26.76
CA TYR A 358 17.28 20.80 -25.62
C TYR A 358 18.79 20.74 -25.81
N ASN A 359 19.57 21.24 -24.84
CA ASN A 359 21.04 21.25 -24.84
C ASN A 359 21.66 21.79 -26.14
N GLY A 360 21.06 22.86 -26.69
CA GLY A 360 21.60 23.58 -27.84
C GLY A 360 21.19 23.04 -29.22
N GLU A 361 20.28 22.06 -29.27
CA GLU A 361 19.78 21.49 -30.53
C GLU A 361 18.26 21.22 -30.49
N TRP A 362 17.64 21.11 -31.68
CA TRP A 362 16.26 20.64 -31.84
C TRP A 362 16.23 19.11 -31.81
N LYS A 363 15.49 18.53 -30.87
CA LYS A 363 15.27 17.08 -30.75
C LYS A 363 13.86 16.69 -31.14
N ASP A 364 13.73 15.59 -31.87
CA ASP A 364 12.43 14.99 -32.16
C ASP A 364 11.80 14.43 -30.88
N MET A 365 10.50 14.64 -30.69
CA MET A 365 9.73 13.93 -29.68
C MET A 365 9.52 12.47 -30.09
N GLU A 366 9.48 11.57 -29.10
CA GLU A 366 8.96 10.23 -29.33
C GLU A 366 7.45 10.34 -29.63
N LYS A 367 7.01 9.62 -30.67
CA LYS A 367 5.61 9.65 -31.14
C LYS A 367 5.00 8.26 -31.06
N ARG A 368 3.89 8.16 -30.33
CA ARG A 368 3.10 6.92 -30.18
C ARG A 368 1.68 7.15 -30.70
N SER A 369 1.25 6.36 -31.66
CA SER A 369 -0.15 6.36 -32.14
C SER A 369 -0.90 5.16 -31.59
N GLU A 370 -2.04 5.41 -30.94
CA GLU A 370 -2.88 4.38 -30.33
C GLU A 370 -4.32 4.42 -30.84
N ILE A 371 -5.00 3.27 -30.72
CA ILE A 371 -6.42 3.12 -31.04
C ILE A 371 -7.18 2.93 -29.74
N ILE A 372 -8.05 3.88 -29.41
CA ILE A 372 -8.98 3.79 -28.28
C ILE A 372 -10.34 3.37 -28.80
N LYS A 373 -10.84 2.23 -28.34
CA LYS A 373 -12.17 1.74 -28.71
C LYS A 373 -13.25 2.49 -27.94
N VAL A 374 -14.36 2.80 -28.59
CA VAL A 374 -15.47 3.56 -27.98
C VAL A 374 -16.79 2.83 -28.23
N LYS A 375 -17.52 2.47 -27.17
CA LYS A 375 -18.81 1.81 -27.29
C LYS A 375 -19.80 2.67 -28.08
N GLY A 376 -20.38 2.08 -29.13
CA GLY A 376 -21.37 2.74 -29.98
C GLY A 376 -20.82 3.79 -30.94
N GLN A 377 -19.49 3.97 -31.04
CA GLN A 377 -18.84 4.87 -31.99
C GLN A 377 -17.66 4.18 -32.71
N PRO A 378 -17.14 4.75 -33.82
CA PRO A 378 -15.88 4.30 -34.39
C PRO A 378 -14.72 4.46 -33.41
N ASP A 379 -13.68 3.64 -33.57
CA ASP A 379 -12.45 3.77 -32.79
C ASP A 379 -11.82 5.16 -32.96
N SER A 380 -11.26 5.68 -31.87
CA SER A 380 -10.56 6.96 -31.81
C SER A 380 -9.06 6.76 -31.94
N VAL A 381 -8.44 7.31 -32.99
CA VAL A 381 -6.99 7.29 -33.16
C VAL A 381 -6.38 8.49 -32.44
N GLN A 382 -5.48 8.23 -31.50
CA GLN A 382 -4.79 9.25 -30.71
C GLN A 382 -3.31 9.21 -30.98
N THR A 383 -2.66 10.37 -30.91
CA THR A 383 -1.21 10.50 -31.01
C THR A 383 -0.71 11.17 -29.74
N PHE A 384 0.21 10.51 -29.07
CA PHE A 384 0.87 10.99 -27.85
C PHE A 384 2.34 11.28 -28.15
N TYR A 385 2.87 12.27 -27.45
CA TYR A 385 4.25 12.71 -27.58
C TYR A 385 4.96 12.59 -26.24
N ARG A 386 6.25 12.25 -26.27
CA ARG A 386 7.12 12.18 -25.10
C ARG A 386 8.44 12.89 -25.41
N SER A 387 8.88 13.78 -24.52
CA SER A 387 10.20 14.40 -24.56
C SER A 387 11.17 13.62 -23.67
N VAL A 388 12.42 14.10 -23.53
CA VAL A 388 13.36 13.54 -22.54
C VAL A 388 12.87 13.68 -21.10
N HIS A 389 12.00 14.65 -20.83
CA HIS A 389 11.42 14.87 -19.51
C HIS A 389 10.24 13.96 -19.22
N GLY A 390 9.58 13.39 -20.24
CA GLY A 390 8.43 12.51 -20.07
C GLY A 390 7.25 12.90 -20.97
N PRO A 391 6.02 12.43 -20.65
CA PRO A 391 4.83 12.69 -21.47
C PRO A 391 4.59 14.18 -21.66
N VAL A 392 4.38 14.60 -22.91
CA VAL A 392 3.95 15.96 -23.24
C VAL A 392 2.44 16.02 -23.07
N TYR A 393 1.97 16.74 -22.07
CA TYR A 393 0.57 16.72 -21.66
C TYR A 393 -0.22 17.95 -22.13
N SER A 394 0.47 19.06 -22.41
CA SER A 394 -0.17 20.29 -22.89
C SER A 394 0.67 20.95 -23.97
N PHE A 395 0.01 21.42 -25.03
CA PHE A 395 0.59 22.26 -26.09
C PHE A 395 0.00 23.65 -25.96
N LEU A 396 0.87 24.66 -25.94
CA LEU A 396 0.50 26.06 -25.76
C LEU A 396 0.69 26.84 -27.07
N ASP A 397 0.16 28.06 -27.08
CA ASP A 397 0.52 29.04 -28.10
C ASP A 397 2.02 29.41 -28.02
N ASP A 398 2.51 30.18 -29.01
CA ASP A 398 3.91 30.67 -29.06
C ASP A 398 5.02 29.61 -29.12
N ASN A 399 4.70 28.41 -29.61
CA ASN A 399 5.62 27.27 -29.73
C ASN A 399 6.15 26.80 -28.38
N GLN A 400 5.25 26.55 -27.43
CA GLN A 400 5.61 25.97 -26.13
C GLN A 400 4.75 24.75 -25.81
N ALA A 401 5.26 23.89 -24.93
CA ALA A 401 4.53 22.75 -24.40
C ALA A 401 5.00 22.42 -22.99
N TYR A 402 4.15 21.75 -22.21
CA TYR A 402 4.55 21.18 -20.93
C TYR A 402 4.75 19.68 -21.04
N ALA A 403 5.86 19.22 -20.48
CA ALA A 403 6.13 17.81 -20.20
C ALA A 403 6.34 17.63 -18.70
N ARG A 404 6.17 16.40 -18.21
CA ARG A 404 6.35 16.09 -16.79
C ARG A 404 7.33 14.96 -16.57
N ARG A 405 8.20 15.13 -15.58
CA ARG A 405 9.21 14.15 -15.19
C ARG A 405 8.89 13.58 -13.82
N ARG A 406 8.97 12.26 -13.69
CA ARG A 406 8.67 11.53 -12.45
C ARG A 406 9.92 10.87 -11.90
N ALA A 407 10.18 11.05 -10.61
CA ALA A 407 11.34 10.45 -9.96
C ALA A 407 11.28 8.92 -9.94
N PHE A 408 10.07 8.37 -9.88
CA PHE A 408 9.79 6.95 -9.79
C PHE A 408 9.66 6.24 -11.15
N GLU A 409 9.90 6.92 -12.28
CA GLU A 409 9.64 6.34 -13.60
C GLU A 409 10.52 5.11 -13.87
N GLY A 410 9.88 3.95 -14.04
CA GLY A 410 10.57 2.67 -14.23
C GLY A 410 11.05 2.01 -12.92
N GLN A 411 10.70 2.57 -11.77
CA GLN A 411 10.97 2.02 -10.43
C GLN A 411 9.67 1.76 -9.64
N ASP A 412 8.50 1.89 -10.26
CA ASP A 412 7.19 1.75 -9.63
C ASP A 412 7.05 0.42 -8.86
N LEU A 413 7.53 -0.68 -9.46
CA LEU A 413 7.43 -2.02 -8.88
C LEU A 413 8.33 -2.21 -7.66
N MET A 414 9.34 -1.38 -7.44
CA MET A 414 10.16 -1.46 -6.23
C MET A 414 9.38 -1.01 -5.00
N THR A 415 8.44 -0.07 -5.14
CA THR A 415 7.48 0.25 -4.06
C THR A 415 6.57 -0.94 -3.75
N TRP A 416 6.10 -1.65 -4.78
CA TRP A 416 5.30 -2.87 -4.57
C TRP A 416 6.11 -3.97 -3.86
N VAL A 417 7.37 -4.18 -4.24
CA VAL A 417 8.29 -5.08 -3.53
C VAL A 417 8.47 -4.63 -2.08
N GLY A 418 8.64 -3.33 -1.83
CA GLY A 418 8.70 -2.79 -0.48
C GLY A 418 7.52 -3.24 0.38
N TYR A 419 6.28 -3.07 -0.10
CA TYR A 419 5.09 -3.48 0.66
C TYR A 419 4.98 -5.00 0.90
N LEU A 420 5.47 -5.82 -0.03
CA LEU A 420 5.56 -7.26 0.18
C LEU A 420 6.53 -7.57 1.32
N GLU A 421 7.73 -7.01 1.24
CA GLU A 421 8.80 -7.26 2.21
C GLU A 421 8.48 -6.66 3.58
N SER A 422 7.73 -5.57 3.64
CA SER A 422 7.27 -5.01 4.92
C SER A 422 6.41 -5.99 5.71
N SER A 423 5.61 -6.82 5.02
CA SER A 423 4.78 -7.84 5.66
C SER A 423 5.56 -9.10 6.09
N ARG A 424 6.79 -9.26 5.61
CA ARG A 424 7.73 -10.35 5.95
C ARG A 424 8.78 -9.96 6.98
N ALA A 425 9.01 -8.66 7.16
CA ALA A 425 10.02 -8.12 8.06
C ALA A 425 9.85 -8.69 9.47
N GLY A 426 10.92 -9.25 10.02
CA GLY A 426 10.99 -9.81 11.37
C GLY A 426 11.23 -8.76 12.46
N ASP A 427 11.82 -7.61 12.09
CA ASP A 427 12.14 -6.53 13.01
C ASP A 427 12.08 -5.15 12.32
N VAL A 428 12.33 -4.08 13.10
CA VAL A 428 12.31 -2.70 12.62
C VAL A 428 13.37 -2.41 11.55
N GLU A 429 14.50 -3.12 11.55
CA GLU A 429 15.58 -2.92 10.58
C GLU A 429 15.24 -3.56 9.25
N GLU A 430 14.71 -4.78 9.24
CA GLU A 430 14.16 -5.40 8.03
C GLU A 430 12.99 -4.60 7.46
N PHE A 431 12.15 -4.00 8.33
CA PHE A 431 11.10 -3.09 7.90
C PHE A 431 11.66 -1.79 7.29
N ARG A 432 12.75 -1.23 7.83
CA ARG A 432 13.48 -0.10 7.24
C ARG A 432 14.08 -0.48 5.87
N GLU A 433 14.65 -1.68 5.74
CA GLU A 433 15.17 -2.18 4.46
C GLU A 433 14.06 -2.38 3.42
N ALA A 434 12.84 -2.73 3.84
CA ALA A 434 11.66 -2.75 2.98
C ALA A 434 11.26 -1.32 2.55
N ALA A 435 11.25 -0.37 3.49
CA ALA A 435 10.97 1.04 3.24
C ALA A 435 11.95 1.67 2.23
N GLU A 436 13.25 1.34 2.31
CA GLU A 436 14.30 1.84 1.40
C GLU A 436 14.06 1.48 -0.07
N LYS A 437 13.30 0.41 -0.35
CA LYS A 437 12.98 -0.02 -1.72
C LYS A 437 11.95 0.90 -2.40
N ALA A 438 11.18 1.67 -1.63
CA ALA A 438 10.05 2.41 -2.16
C ALA A 438 10.46 3.69 -2.92
N ALA A 439 10.05 3.77 -4.17
CA ALA A 439 10.23 4.96 -5.01
C ALA A 439 9.11 5.99 -4.80
N TYR A 440 7.93 5.57 -4.32
CA TYR A 440 6.80 6.44 -4.02
C TYR A 440 6.90 7.07 -2.63
N SER A 441 6.44 8.32 -2.52
CA SER A 441 6.40 9.12 -1.29
C SER A 441 5.22 8.72 -0.41
N MET A 442 5.49 7.98 0.67
CA MET A 442 4.52 7.53 1.67
C MET A 442 5.11 7.74 3.07
N ASN A 443 4.27 7.85 4.10
CA ASN A 443 4.74 7.67 5.48
C ASN A 443 4.41 6.24 5.87
N TRP A 444 5.40 5.48 6.33
CA TRP A 444 5.20 4.16 6.92
C TRP A 444 5.38 4.21 8.42
N PHE A 445 4.51 3.50 9.12
CA PHE A 445 4.57 3.36 10.57
C PHE A 445 4.68 1.89 10.94
N TYR A 446 5.40 1.65 12.02
CA TYR A 446 5.70 0.33 12.56
C TYR A 446 5.50 0.33 14.07
N ALA A 447 5.00 -0.78 14.60
CA ALA A 447 5.07 -1.10 16.02
C ALA A 447 5.27 -2.62 16.20
N ASP A 448 5.99 -3.07 17.21
CA ASP A 448 6.25 -4.50 17.45
C ASP A 448 6.00 -4.97 18.89
N THR A 449 6.10 -6.29 19.07
CA THR A 449 5.95 -6.98 20.36
C THR A 449 7.13 -6.76 21.32
N GLU A 450 8.25 -6.23 20.84
CA GLU A 450 9.39 -5.80 21.68
C GLU A 450 9.22 -4.40 22.25
N GLY A 451 8.22 -3.65 21.76
CA GLY A 451 7.89 -2.31 22.21
C GLY A 451 8.44 -1.20 21.32
N ASN A 452 9.02 -1.53 20.16
CA ASN A 452 9.52 -0.53 19.23
C ASN A 452 8.36 0.16 18.52
N ILE A 453 8.51 1.46 18.26
CA ILE A 453 7.70 2.22 17.32
C ILE A 453 8.61 2.94 16.33
N ALA A 454 8.20 3.02 15.06
CA ALA A 454 8.98 3.74 14.06
C ALA A 454 8.11 4.43 13.01
N HIS A 455 8.72 5.46 12.40
CA HIS A 455 8.25 6.15 11.21
C HIS A 455 9.38 6.17 10.16
N PHE A 456 9.02 5.89 8.91
CA PHE A 456 9.90 6.01 7.76
C PHE A 456 9.21 6.79 6.65
N TYR A 457 9.81 7.91 6.23
CA TYR A 457 9.36 8.69 5.10
C TYR A 457 9.95 8.13 3.79
N LEU A 458 9.11 7.56 2.95
CA LEU A 458 9.52 6.86 1.74
C LEU A 458 9.72 7.82 0.58
N GLY A 459 10.33 7.33 -0.50
CA GLY A 459 10.36 8.02 -1.78
C GLY A 459 11.77 8.35 -2.25
N GLN A 460 11.87 8.54 -3.57
CA GLN A 460 13.12 8.83 -4.26
C GLN A 460 13.17 10.31 -4.66
N TYR A 461 13.74 11.17 -3.81
CA TYR A 461 13.67 12.62 -4.02
C TYR A 461 14.78 13.14 -4.95
N PRO A 462 14.45 13.88 -6.02
CA PRO A 462 15.45 14.39 -6.96
C PRO A 462 16.25 15.55 -6.36
N ILE A 463 17.54 15.61 -6.71
CA ILE A 463 18.42 16.74 -6.40
C ILE A 463 18.21 17.80 -7.49
N ARG A 464 17.65 18.96 -7.12
CA ARG A 464 17.38 20.07 -8.04
C ARG A 464 18.52 21.10 -8.00
N PRO A 465 18.78 21.81 -9.12
CA PRO A 465 19.70 22.95 -9.13
C PRO A 465 19.30 24.01 -8.11
N ALA A 466 20.29 24.59 -7.42
CA ALA A 466 20.05 25.53 -6.31
C ALA A 466 19.35 26.82 -6.75
N GLU A 467 19.43 27.17 -8.03
CA GLU A 467 18.81 28.37 -8.62
C GLU A 467 17.34 28.16 -9.05
N LEU A 468 16.81 26.94 -8.97
CA LEU A 468 15.41 26.65 -9.28
C LEU A 468 14.54 26.91 -8.05
N ASP A 469 13.51 27.76 -8.20
CA ASP A 469 12.41 27.77 -7.24
C ASP A 469 11.54 26.52 -7.49
N ASP A 470 11.60 25.57 -6.56
CA ASP A 470 10.89 24.29 -6.60
C ASP A 470 9.37 24.39 -6.41
N ARG A 471 8.84 25.62 -6.33
CA ARG A 471 7.41 25.91 -6.38
C ARG A 471 6.88 26.17 -7.79
N LEU A 472 7.76 26.34 -8.77
CA LEU A 472 7.42 26.74 -10.14
C LEU A 472 7.96 25.75 -11.19
N PRO A 473 7.34 25.70 -12.39
CA PRO A 473 7.81 24.83 -13.46
C PRO A 473 9.22 25.18 -13.94
N ALA A 474 10.04 24.17 -14.19
CA ALA A 474 11.40 24.33 -14.69
C ALA A 474 11.44 24.62 -16.21
N PRO A 475 12.41 25.39 -16.72
CA PRO A 475 12.69 25.46 -18.15
C PRO A 475 13.18 24.12 -18.71
N GLY A 476 12.53 23.62 -19.76
CA GLY A 476 12.85 22.35 -20.44
C GLY A 476 13.97 22.42 -21.47
N ASN A 477 14.87 23.41 -21.37
CA ASN A 477 15.96 23.63 -22.34
C ASN A 477 17.23 22.83 -22.02
N GLY A 478 17.28 22.15 -20.86
CA GLY A 478 18.40 21.35 -20.36
C GLY A 478 19.27 22.02 -19.31
N ASP A 479 19.00 23.28 -18.94
CA ASP A 479 19.77 23.99 -17.90
C ASP A 479 19.36 23.61 -16.47
N PHE A 480 18.14 23.08 -16.29
CA PHE A 480 17.53 22.78 -14.98
C PHE A 480 17.23 21.29 -14.81
N GLU A 481 18.15 20.43 -15.24
CA GLU A 481 18.05 18.98 -15.07
C GLU A 481 18.33 18.54 -13.63
N TRP A 482 17.70 17.44 -13.21
CA TRP A 482 18.04 16.79 -11.94
C TRP A 482 19.49 16.31 -11.94
N GLU A 483 20.20 16.56 -10.83
CA GLU A 483 21.61 16.19 -10.65
C GLU A 483 21.79 14.78 -10.07
N GLY A 484 20.68 14.08 -9.81
CA GLY A 484 20.64 12.76 -9.19
C GLY A 484 19.47 12.67 -8.22
N PHE A 485 19.59 11.76 -7.26
CA PHE A 485 18.60 11.56 -6.20
C PHE A 485 19.30 11.57 -4.84
N HIS A 486 18.60 12.07 -3.83
CA HIS A 486 19.04 11.97 -2.44
C HIS A 486 19.08 10.49 -2.01
N PRO A 487 20.10 10.08 -1.22
CA PRO A 487 20.13 8.73 -0.68
C PRO A 487 18.99 8.55 0.35
N PHE A 488 18.38 7.36 0.43
CA PHE A 488 17.27 7.10 1.36
C PHE A 488 17.60 7.43 2.83
N ALA A 489 18.86 7.27 3.24
CA ALA A 489 19.32 7.61 4.59
C ALA A 489 19.18 9.10 4.96
N THR A 490 18.88 9.99 4.00
CA THR A 490 18.55 11.41 4.27
C THR A 490 17.06 11.67 4.36
N ASN A 491 16.21 10.68 4.08
CA ASN A 491 14.78 10.82 4.27
C ASN A 491 14.45 10.86 5.78
N PRO A 492 13.41 11.61 6.18
CA PRO A 492 12.93 11.67 7.56
C PRO A 492 12.61 10.27 8.08
N SER A 493 13.06 9.99 9.30
CA SER A 493 12.72 8.78 10.01
C SER A 493 12.90 8.96 11.51
N SER A 494 12.16 8.16 12.27
CA SER A 494 12.26 8.10 13.72
C SER A 494 12.04 6.68 14.20
N VAL A 495 12.90 6.22 15.12
CA VAL A 495 12.74 4.95 15.82
C VAL A 495 12.80 5.26 17.31
N ASN A 496 11.76 4.88 18.04
CA ASN A 496 11.63 5.07 19.49
C ASN A 496 11.96 6.51 19.97
N PRO A 497 11.26 7.54 19.47
CA PRO A 497 11.51 8.92 19.92
C PRO A 497 11.25 9.08 21.43
N GLU A 498 12.01 9.96 22.10
CA GLU A 498 11.82 10.26 23.54
C GLU A 498 10.39 10.73 23.89
N GLN A 499 9.71 11.34 22.92
CA GLN A 499 8.30 11.71 23.03
C GLN A 499 7.41 10.51 23.39
N GLY A 500 7.78 9.30 22.95
CA GLY A 500 7.11 8.03 23.22
C GLY A 500 5.82 7.83 22.41
N TYR A 501 5.54 8.69 21.44
CA TYR A 501 4.50 8.48 20.44
C TYR A 501 4.88 9.16 19.12
N LEU A 502 4.34 8.65 18.02
CA LEU A 502 4.35 9.24 16.69
C LEU A 502 2.89 9.53 16.30
N ALA A 503 2.62 10.71 15.75
CA ALA A 503 1.29 11.09 15.31
C ALA A 503 1.38 11.76 13.94
N GLN A 504 0.49 11.39 13.03
CA GLN A 504 0.52 11.89 11.68
C GLN A 504 -0.88 12.05 11.11
N TRP A 505 -1.12 13.18 10.45
CA TRP A 505 -2.31 13.42 9.66
C TRP A 505 -1.96 14.21 8.39
N ASN A 506 -0.96 13.71 7.65
CA ASN A 506 -0.32 14.32 6.48
C ASN A 506 0.39 15.66 6.74
N ASN A 507 0.70 15.93 8.00
CA ASN A 507 1.58 17.02 8.42
C ASN A 507 3.04 16.74 8.01
N ARG A 508 3.91 17.73 8.24
CA ARG A 508 5.33 17.71 7.88
C ARG A 508 6.04 16.50 8.52
N PRO A 509 6.93 15.77 7.82
CA PRO A 509 7.60 14.63 8.41
C PRO A 509 8.65 15.05 9.46
N ASP A 510 9.56 15.98 9.14
CA ASP A 510 10.50 16.62 10.09
C ASP A 510 10.64 18.13 9.81
N ALA A 511 11.25 18.92 10.71
CA ALA A 511 11.26 20.38 10.57
C ALA A 511 12.24 20.92 9.52
N THR A 512 13.08 20.08 8.92
CA THR A 512 13.98 20.42 7.83
C THR A 512 13.41 20.07 6.47
N TRP A 513 12.43 19.16 6.43
CA TRP A 513 11.88 18.64 5.20
C TRP A 513 11.02 19.67 4.46
N ARG A 514 11.19 19.76 3.14
CA ARG A 514 10.41 20.66 2.27
C ARG A 514 9.67 19.87 1.20
N ASN A 515 8.59 20.46 0.72
CA ASN A 515 7.70 19.89 -0.28
C ASN A 515 7.35 20.94 -1.34
N GLY A 516 8.38 21.65 -1.81
CA GLY A 516 8.35 22.62 -2.90
C GLY A 516 6.99 23.28 -3.15
N GLU A 517 6.36 22.88 -4.24
CA GLU A 517 5.10 23.40 -4.78
C GLU A 517 3.88 23.24 -3.87
N ARG A 518 3.94 22.38 -2.86
CA ARG A 518 2.87 22.16 -1.87
C ARG A 518 3.31 22.45 -0.44
N GLN A 519 4.36 23.24 -0.25
CA GLN A 519 4.82 23.62 1.07
C GLN A 519 3.72 24.30 1.91
N SER A 520 2.80 25.03 1.28
CA SER A 520 1.68 25.69 1.98
C SER A 520 0.64 24.75 2.57
N ASN A 521 0.74 23.44 2.31
CA ASN A 521 -0.02 22.43 3.06
C ASN A 521 0.49 22.26 4.50
N TRP A 522 1.72 22.67 4.80
CA TRP A 522 2.32 22.55 6.12
C TRP A 522 2.51 23.94 6.73
N GLY A 523 1.69 24.23 7.74
CA GLY A 523 1.71 25.49 8.47
C GLY A 523 1.38 25.24 9.94
N SER A 524 1.62 26.25 10.77
CA SER A 524 1.43 26.24 12.22
C SER A 524 0.00 25.95 12.66
N ALA A 525 -0.99 26.23 11.81
CA ALA A 525 -2.32 25.66 11.93
C ALA A 525 -2.42 24.35 11.15
N ASP A 526 -2.45 23.23 11.86
CA ASP A 526 -2.58 21.91 11.28
C ASP A 526 -3.58 21.01 12.03
N ARG A 527 -4.17 20.06 11.32
CA ARG A 527 -5.15 19.15 11.91
C ARG A 527 -4.52 18.07 12.79
N VAL A 528 -3.23 17.76 12.62
CA VAL A 528 -2.55 16.79 13.49
C VAL A 528 -2.61 17.23 14.95
N ASP A 529 -2.73 18.53 15.22
CA ASP A 529 -2.88 19.05 16.57
C ASP A 529 -4.12 18.53 17.29
N ALA A 530 -5.20 18.20 16.57
CA ALA A 530 -6.38 17.57 17.17
C ALA A 530 -6.06 16.16 17.69
N ILE A 531 -5.13 15.44 17.04
CA ILE A 531 -4.65 14.14 17.51
C ILE A 531 -3.69 14.34 18.69
N THR A 532 -2.69 15.21 18.57
CA THR A 532 -1.66 15.38 19.61
C THR A 532 -2.23 15.94 20.92
N ASP A 533 -3.22 16.83 20.86
CA ASP A 533 -3.96 17.30 22.04
C ASP A 533 -4.62 16.14 22.80
N LEU A 534 -5.14 15.13 22.08
CA LEU A 534 -5.79 13.95 22.66
C LEU A 534 -4.77 12.89 23.12
N LEU A 535 -3.54 12.90 22.57
CA LEU A 535 -2.44 12.01 22.93
C LEU A 535 -1.55 12.52 24.07
N ASN A 536 -1.81 13.73 24.58
CA ASN A 536 -1.15 14.25 25.77
C ASN A 536 -2.01 14.20 27.05
N PRO A 537 -2.66 13.06 27.40
CA PRO A 537 -3.42 12.97 28.63
C PRO A 537 -2.50 12.81 29.86
N ASP A 538 -2.94 13.38 30.98
CA ASP A 538 -2.63 12.88 32.32
C ASP A 538 -3.90 12.18 32.81
N PRO A 539 -4.00 10.83 32.81
CA PRO A 539 -2.93 9.80 32.81
C PRO A 539 -2.53 9.22 31.43
N ALA A 540 -1.59 8.25 31.38
CA ALA A 540 -1.09 7.53 30.20
C ALA A 540 -2.18 6.95 29.25
N VAL A 541 -1.86 6.82 27.96
CA VAL A 541 -2.80 6.48 26.87
C VAL A 541 -3.23 5.01 26.95
N SER A 542 -4.52 4.72 27.03
CA SER A 542 -5.06 3.36 26.94
C SER A 542 -5.47 3.00 25.51
N PHE A 543 -5.69 1.71 25.25
CA PHE A 543 -6.22 1.25 23.96
C PHE A 543 -7.61 1.84 23.63
N VAL A 544 -8.44 2.07 24.64
CA VAL A 544 -9.75 2.72 24.50
C VAL A 544 -9.59 4.21 24.16
N ASP A 545 -8.56 4.89 24.69
CA ASP A 545 -8.30 6.28 24.35
C ASP A 545 -7.96 6.44 22.86
N LEU A 546 -7.27 5.46 22.24
CA LEU A 546 -7.03 5.47 20.79
C LEU A 546 -8.33 5.34 19.97
N GLN A 547 -9.30 4.55 20.43
CA GLN A 547 -10.63 4.49 19.80
C GLN A 547 -11.36 5.84 19.95
N GLU A 548 -11.26 6.47 21.12
CA GLU A 548 -11.83 7.81 21.36
C GLU A 548 -11.12 8.91 20.55
N VAL A 549 -9.83 8.78 20.26
CA VAL A 549 -9.12 9.66 19.31
C VAL A 549 -9.82 9.59 17.95
N VAL A 550 -10.00 8.39 17.39
CA VAL A 550 -10.71 8.19 16.10
C VAL A 550 -12.10 8.81 16.15
N ARG A 551 -12.85 8.60 17.25
CA ARG A 551 -14.19 9.16 17.45
C ARG A 551 -14.23 10.68 17.48
N LYS A 552 -13.36 11.29 18.27
CA LYS A 552 -13.37 12.74 18.47
C LYS A 552 -12.91 13.47 17.21
N ILE A 553 -11.79 13.06 16.61
CA ILE A 553 -11.28 13.72 15.39
C ILE A 553 -12.25 13.56 14.21
N GLY A 554 -13.01 12.47 14.17
CA GLY A 554 -14.01 12.24 13.12
C GLY A 554 -15.21 13.18 13.20
N LEU A 555 -15.49 13.80 14.35
CA LEU A 555 -16.64 14.69 14.57
C LEU A 555 -16.24 16.15 14.84
N MET A 556 -14.96 16.42 15.05
CA MET A 556 -14.47 17.75 15.43
C MET A 556 -14.44 18.71 14.23
N ASP A 557 -14.79 19.97 14.48
CA ASP A 557 -14.44 21.07 13.60
C ASP A 557 -13.04 21.58 13.92
N ILE A 558 -12.06 21.15 13.13
CA ILE A 558 -10.63 21.37 13.39
C ILE A 558 -10.29 22.86 13.44
N SER A 559 -10.92 23.72 12.64
CA SER A 559 -10.59 25.15 12.61
C SER A 559 -11.11 25.91 13.82
N ALA A 560 -12.12 25.38 14.53
CA ALA A 560 -12.59 25.97 15.76
C ALA A 560 -11.48 26.06 16.83
N LYS A 561 -10.51 25.13 16.80
CA LYS A 561 -9.30 25.18 17.65
C LYS A 561 -8.52 26.49 17.47
N TYR A 562 -8.45 27.01 16.26
CA TYR A 562 -7.60 28.14 15.90
C TYR A 562 -8.30 29.49 15.96
N PHE A 563 -9.61 29.53 15.73
CA PHE A 563 -10.31 30.81 15.51
C PHE A 563 -11.45 31.10 16.48
N LYS A 564 -12.04 30.07 17.12
CA LYS A 564 -13.27 30.26 17.90
C LYS A 564 -13.04 31.16 19.12
N GLU A 565 -12.00 30.89 19.89
CA GLU A 565 -11.71 31.64 21.12
C GLU A 565 -11.25 33.08 20.80
N ASP A 566 -10.49 33.28 19.72
CA ASP A 566 -10.09 34.61 19.26
C ASP A 566 -11.29 35.44 18.78
N LEU A 567 -12.23 34.83 18.06
CA LEU A 567 -13.49 35.46 17.69
C LEU A 567 -14.31 35.86 18.93
N ILE A 568 -14.43 34.97 19.92
CA ILE A 568 -15.14 35.26 21.17
C ILE A 568 -14.51 36.46 21.88
N ALA A 569 -13.18 36.45 22.01
CA ALA A 569 -12.43 37.52 22.66
C ALA A 569 -12.55 38.87 21.91
N ALA A 570 -12.51 38.85 20.57
CA ALA A 570 -12.63 40.05 19.74
C ALA A 570 -14.00 40.72 19.84
N ALA A 571 -15.06 39.92 19.95
CA ALA A 571 -16.42 40.39 20.09
C ALA A 571 -16.83 40.65 21.55
N GLU A 572 -15.98 40.32 22.53
CA GLU A 572 -16.23 40.57 23.94
C GLU A 572 -16.34 42.09 24.20
N GLY A 573 -17.47 42.52 24.78
CA GLY A 573 -17.72 43.93 25.09
C GLY A 573 -18.32 44.76 23.95
N VAL A 574 -18.62 44.16 22.79
CA VAL A 574 -19.41 44.82 21.74
C VAL A 574 -20.86 45.00 22.23
N ASP A 575 -21.38 46.22 22.15
CA ASP A 575 -22.73 46.59 22.60
C ASP A 575 -23.78 46.30 21.50
N ASP A 576 -23.88 45.03 21.11
CA ASP A 576 -24.93 44.49 20.22
C ASP A 576 -25.54 43.23 20.86
N PRO A 577 -26.85 43.22 21.19
CA PRO A 577 -27.52 42.06 21.77
C PRO A 577 -27.43 40.79 20.91
N ARG A 578 -27.40 40.92 19.57
CA ARG A 578 -27.26 39.77 18.66
C ARG A 578 -25.88 39.13 18.81
N ILE A 579 -24.83 39.95 18.89
CA ILE A 579 -23.46 39.48 19.11
C ILE A 579 -23.35 38.81 20.48
N GLN A 580 -23.88 39.42 21.54
CA GLN A 580 -23.86 38.81 22.89
C GLN A 580 -24.57 37.46 22.93
N GLN A 581 -25.69 37.32 22.21
CA GLN A 581 -26.39 36.04 22.07
C GLN A 581 -25.55 35.02 21.27
N ALA A 582 -24.97 35.42 20.15
CA ALA A 582 -24.09 34.58 19.34
C ALA A 582 -22.89 34.05 20.15
N LEU A 583 -22.25 34.92 20.96
CA LEU A 583 -21.16 34.54 21.86
C LEU A 583 -21.57 33.47 22.87
N SER A 584 -22.78 33.54 23.40
CA SER A 584 -23.28 32.51 24.33
C SER A 584 -23.39 31.14 23.68
N TYR A 585 -23.79 31.08 22.40
CA TYR A 585 -23.86 29.83 21.64
C TYR A 585 -22.47 29.32 21.22
N LEU A 586 -21.57 30.20 20.78
CA LEU A 586 -20.18 29.84 20.46
C LEU A 586 -19.43 29.30 21.69
N THR A 587 -19.64 29.91 22.85
CA THR A 587 -19.04 29.46 24.12
C THR A 587 -19.59 28.10 24.57
N ALA A 588 -20.89 27.85 24.36
CA ALA A 588 -21.53 26.59 24.73
C ALA A 588 -21.17 25.43 23.80
N TRP A 589 -20.72 25.72 22.58
CA TRP A 589 -20.31 24.72 21.61
C TRP A 589 -18.94 24.12 21.94
N ASP A 590 -18.87 22.80 21.95
CA ASP A 590 -17.70 21.99 22.28
C ASP A 590 -16.80 21.67 21.08
N ASN A 591 -16.96 22.40 19.97
CA ASN A 591 -16.28 22.19 18.68
C ASN A 591 -16.70 20.92 17.92
N MET A 592 -17.72 20.19 18.38
CA MET A 592 -18.15 18.94 17.74
C MET A 592 -19.36 19.14 16.82
N ARG A 593 -19.41 18.35 15.76
CA ARG A 593 -20.52 18.28 14.80
C ARG A 593 -21.36 17.03 15.09
N ILE A 594 -22.33 17.18 15.99
CA ILE A 594 -23.12 16.06 16.53
C ILE A 594 -24.60 16.28 16.23
N ASP A 595 -25.29 15.19 15.91
CA ASP A 595 -26.74 15.05 15.81
C ASP A 595 -27.16 13.90 16.76
N VAL A 596 -27.52 14.23 18.00
CA VAL A 596 -27.85 13.27 19.05
C VAL A 596 -29.26 12.71 18.87
N ASP A 597 -30.20 13.53 18.40
CA ASP A 597 -31.60 13.13 18.26
C ASP A 597 -31.95 12.53 16.89
N ASN A 598 -30.98 12.51 15.97
CA ASN A 598 -31.06 12.00 14.60
C ASN A 598 -32.15 12.69 13.77
N ASP A 599 -32.36 14.00 13.97
CA ASP A 599 -33.29 14.79 13.16
C ASP A 599 -32.70 15.26 11.81
N GLY A 600 -31.41 14.97 11.57
CA GLY A 600 -30.68 15.34 10.37
C GLY A 600 -30.07 16.75 10.43
N LYS A 601 -29.95 17.34 11.63
CA LYS A 601 -29.31 18.63 11.87
C LYS A 601 -28.27 18.53 12.98
N TYR A 602 -27.26 19.41 12.91
CA TYR A 602 -26.35 19.55 14.03
C TYR A 602 -27.04 20.26 15.21
N ASP A 603 -26.81 19.77 16.43
CA ASP A 603 -27.50 20.23 17.65
C ASP A 603 -26.99 21.58 18.19
N SER A 604 -25.95 22.16 17.58
CA SER A 604 -25.29 23.36 18.07
C SER A 604 -25.51 24.57 17.16
N VAL A 605 -26.17 25.59 17.69
CA VAL A 605 -26.26 26.92 17.04
C VAL A 605 -24.87 27.55 16.91
N GLY A 606 -23.99 27.33 17.89
CA GLY A 606 -22.60 27.84 17.85
C GLY A 606 -21.82 27.27 16.67
N GLN A 607 -22.02 25.99 16.37
CA GLN A 607 -21.45 25.34 15.18
C GLN A 607 -21.93 26.03 13.90
N THR A 608 -23.24 26.31 13.79
CA THR A 608 -23.81 26.96 12.59
C THR A 608 -23.30 28.39 12.40
N ILE A 609 -23.18 29.15 13.50
CA ILE A 609 -22.61 30.51 13.47
C ILE A 609 -21.16 30.45 13.00
N PHE A 610 -20.33 29.58 13.58
CA PHE A 610 -18.92 29.47 13.24
C PHE A 610 -18.71 29.01 11.79
N ALA A 611 -19.46 28.00 11.34
CA ALA A 611 -19.41 27.47 9.98
C ALA A 611 -19.80 28.51 8.90
N LYS A 612 -20.62 29.51 9.26
CA LYS A 612 -20.91 30.65 8.39
C LYS A 612 -19.86 31.74 8.50
N TRP A 613 -19.40 32.02 9.71
CA TRP A 613 -18.45 33.09 9.99
C TRP A 613 -17.11 32.88 9.29
N LEU A 614 -16.51 31.68 9.39
CA LEU A 614 -15.15 31.47 8.91
C LEU A 614 -15.00 31.70 7.39
N PRO A 615 -15.82 31.10 6.49
CA PRO A 615 -15.79 31.46 5.07
C PRO A 615 -16.05 32.95 4.79
N THR A 616 -16.90 33.59 5.60
CA THR A 616 -17.18 35.03 5.49
C THR A 616 -15.95 35.86 5.84
N MET A 617 -15.23 35.49 6.90
CA MET A 617 -13.97 36.12 7.31
C MET A 617 -12.88 35.92 6.25
N LEU A 618 -12.72 34.70 5.73
CA LEU A 618 -11.74 34.40 4.68
C LEU A 618 -11.98 35.23 3.42
N ALA A 619 -13.22 35.26 2.92
CA ALA A 619 -13.56 36.06 1.75
C ALA A 619 -13.36 37.58 2.01
N ALA A 620 -13.77 38.08 3.19
CA ALA A 620 -13.59 39.48 3.55
C ALA A 620 -12.12 39.90 3.69
N THR A 621 -11.20 38.95 3.93
CA THR A 621 -9.77 39.22 4.15
C THR A 621 -8.94 39.08 2.88
N PHE A 622 -9.32 38.22 1.93
CA PHE A 622 -8.43 37.84 0.83
C PHE A 622 -9.03 37.95 -0.58
N GLN A 623 -10.36 38.08 -0.71
CA GLN A 623 -11.02 37.97 -2.01
C GLN A 623 -10.68 39.13 -2.95
N ASP A 624 -10.45 40.31 -2.42
CA ASP A 624 -10.00 41.48 -3.19
C ASP A 624 -8.58 41.32 -3.69
N GLU A 625 -7.67 40.66 -2.97
CA GLU A 625 -6.32 40.37 -3.45
C GLU A 625 -6.27 39.20 -4.43
N PHE A 626 -6.84 38.06 -4.05
CA PHE A 626 -6.57 36.78 -4.69
C PHE A 626 -7.71 36.29 -5.60
N GLY A 627 -8.82 37.02 -5.70
CA GLY A 627 -9.96 36.58 -6.49
C GLY A 627 -10.52 35.30 -5.90
N THR A 628 -10.62 34.21 -6.68
CA THR A 628 -11.05 32.89 -6.21
C THR A 628 -9.90 31.92 -5.97
N LEU A 629 -8.64 32.32 -6.20
CA LEU A 629 -7.49 31.44 -6.32
C LEU A 629 -6.99 30.83 -4.98
N LEU A 630 -7.43 31.35 -3.83
CA LEU A 630 -7.02 30.83 -2.51
C LEU A 630 -8.00 29.83 -1.88
N GLY A 631 -9.20 29.66 -2.44
CA GLY A 631 -10.25 28.79 -1.89
C GLY A 631 -10.76 29.24 -0.51
N TYR A 632 -11.93 29.88 -0.47
CA TYR A 632 -12.53 30.39 0.78
C TYR A 632 -13.55 29.45 1.40
N ASP A 633 -13.86 28.34 0.73
CA ASP A 633 -14.65 27.29 1.33
C ASP A 633 -13.86 26.65 2.47
N HIS A 634 -14.59 26.21 3.50
CA HIS A 634 -14.01 25.58 4.67
C HIS A 634 -14.20 24.06 4.58
N PRO A 635 -13.24 23.31 4.01
CA PRO A 635 -13.34 21.87 3.96
C PRO A 635 -13.38 21.29 5.37
N VAL A 636 -14.17 20.23 5.55
CA VAL A 636 -14.32 19.57 6.85
C VAL A 636 -13.11 18.70 7.17
N ALA A 637 -12.48 18.16 6.14
CA ALA A 637 -11.41 17.18 6.25
C ALA A 637 -10.05 17.79 6.66
N ASN A 638 -9.81 19.06 6.34
CA ASN A 638 -8.55 19.76 6.58
C ASN A 638 -8.75 21.29 6.62
N LEU A 639 -7.75 22.03 7.07
CA LEU A 639 -7.69 23.50 6.94
C LEU A 639 -7.27 23.87 5.50
N SER A 640 -7.96 24.86 4.89
CA SER A 640 -7.55 25.41 3.59
C SER A 640 -6.31 26.30 3.73
N THR A 641 -5.60 26.54 2.62
CA THR A 641 -4.49 27.51 2.57
C THR A 641 -4.94 28.89 3.06
N ALA A 642 -6.12 29.36 2.66
CA ALA A 642 -6.69 30.60 3.16
C ALA A 642 -6.88 30.59 4.69
N ALA A 643 -7.36 29.50 5.28
CA ALA A 643 -7.50 29.39 6.74
C ALA A 643 -6.14 29.42 7.44
N LYS A 644 -5.15 28.68 6.94
CA LYS A 644 -3.79 28.70 7.48
C LYS A 644 -3.16 30.09 7.38
N MET A 645 -3.33 30.77 6.24
CA MET A 645 -2.89 32.15 6.06
C MET A 645 -3.62 33.13 7.00
N LEU A 646 -4.93 32.96 7.21
CA LEU A 646 -5.69 33.76 8.17
C LEU A 646 -5.14 33.61 9.60
N HIS A 647 -4.72 32.41 9.99
CA HIS A 647 -4.08 32.19 11.29
C HIS A 647 -2.84 33.09 11.47
N HIS A 648 -2.01 33.21 10.45
CA HIS A 648 -0.86 34.12 10.45
C HIS A 648 -1.27 35.60 10.45
N VAL A 649 -2.26 35.98 9.64
CA VAL A 649 -2.81 37.35 9.59
C VAL A 649 -3.29 37.80 10.97
N LEU A 650 -4.05 36.96 11.67
CA LEU A 650 -4.60 37.26 12.99
C LEU A 650 -3.52 37.25 14.09
N ALA A 651 -2.51 36.38 13.97
CA ALA A 651 -1.36 36.36 14.89
C ALA A 651 -0.49 37.62 14.76
N GLY A 652 -0.47 38.27 13.59
CA GLY A 652 0.27 39.50 13.33
C GLY A 652 1.75 39.36 13.69
N ALA A 653 2.25 40.21 14.59
CA ALA A 653 3.65 40.20 15.01
C ALA A 653 4.07 38.92 15.78
N ALA A 654 3.13 38.10 16.24
CA ALA A 654 3.41 36.82 16.89
C ALA A 654 3.45 35.64 15.91
N SER A 655 3.15 35.86 14.62
CA SER A 655 3.14 34.83 13.59
C SER A 655 4.53 34.19 13.42
N SER A 656 4.58 32.87 13.25
CA SER A 656 5.78 32.13 12.83
C SER A 656 6.18 32.45 11.39
N LEU A 657 5.23 32.93 10.58
CA LEU A 657 5.38 33.38 9.20
C LEU A 657 5.01 34.87 9.11
N PRO A 658 5.98 35.80 9.19
CA PRO A 658 5.72 37.22 9.02
C PRO A 658 5.24 37.53 7.59
N LEU A 659 4.08 38.16 7.46
CA LEU A 659 3.48 38.47 6.16
C LEU A 659 4.02 39.76 5.54
N HIS A 660 4.00 39.82 4.21
CA HIS A 660 4.50 40.94 3.41
C HIS A 660 3.42 41.99 3.11
N ALA A 661 2.15 41.63 3.19
CA ALA A 661 1.01 42.55 3.04
C ALA A 661 0.12 42.60 4.28
N ASP A 662 -0.56 43.73 4.47
CA ASP A 662 -1.58 43.93 5.52
C ASP A 662 -2.98 43.73 4.92
N TYR A 663 -3.44 42.48 4.97
CA TYR A 663 -4.73 42.04 4.40
C TYR A 663 -5.95 42.50 5.21
N LEU A 664 -5.77 43.09 6.39
CA LEU A 664 -6.88 43.58 7.20
C LEU A 664 -7.10 45.09 7.06
N ALA A 665 -6.14 45.82 6.49
CA ALA A 665 -6.19 47.26 6.40
C ALA A 665 -7.49 47.78 5.73
N PRO A 666 -8.16 48.80 6.31
CA PRO A 666 -7.75 49.61 7.45
C PRO A 666 -8.23 49.09 8.83
N LEU A 667 -8.82 47.90 8.91
CA LEU A 667 -9.35 47.31 10.14
C LEU A 667 -8.24 46.68 10.97
N SER A 668 -8.40 46.70 12.29
CA SER A 668 -7.67 45.78 13.17
C SER A 668 -8.25 44.36 13.10
N ALA A 669 -7.49 43.35 13.56
CA ALA A 669 -7.96 41.97 13.65
C ALA A 669 -9.30 41.84 14.38
N ASN A 670 -9.46 42.52 15.52
CA ASN A 670 -10.72 42.49 16.28
C ASN A 670 -11.87 43.14 15.49
N GLU A 671 -11.63 44.28 14.84
CA GLU A 671 -12.66 44.94 14.02
C GLU A 671 -13.08 44.08 12.83
N ALA A 672 -12.13 43.41 12.17
CA ALA A 672 -12.41 42.51 11.05
C ALA A 672 -13.19 41.26 11.47
N MET A 673 -12.83 40.63 12.59
CA MET A 673 -13.57 39.48 13.15
C MET A 673 -15.01 39.87 13.54
N VAL A 674 -15.21 41.04 14.16
CA VAL A 674 -16.55 41.53 14.54
C VAL A 674 -17.38 41.93 13.32
N ALA A 675 -16.76 42.56 12.32
CA ALA A 675 -17.45 42.94 11.08
C ALA A 675 -17.92 41.70 10.29
N SER A 676 -17.05 40.72 10.12
CA SER A 676 -17.39 39.44 9.47
C SER A 676 -18.43 38.65 10.26
N LEU A 677 -18.37 38.66 11.60
CA LEU A 677 -19.42 38.07 12.45
C LEU A 677 -20.76 38.75 12.20
N THR A 678 -20.79 40.08 12.15
CA THR A 678 -22.03 40.81 11.86
C THR A 678 -22.62 40.40 10.51
N THR A 679 -21.79 40.31 9.47
CA THR A 679 -22.22 39.85 8.14
C THR A 679 -22.73 38.40 8.15
N ALA A 680 -22.06 37.51 8.90
CA ALA A 680 -22.49 36.13 9.05
C ALA A 680 -23.84 36.01 9.77
N LEU A 681 -24.05 36.80 10.85
CA LEU A 681 -25.32 36.83 11.58
C LEU A 681 -26.46 37.37 10.72
N ASP A 682 -26.22 38.43 9.94
CA ASP A 682 -27.23 38.97 9.01
C ASP A 682 -27.63 37.91 7.96
N ALA A 683 -26.66 37.18 7.40
CA ALA A 683 -26.93 36.12 6.43
C ALA A 683 -27.69 34.92 7.04
N LEU A 684 -27.41 34.56 8.30
CA LEU A 684 -28.14 33.50 9.00
C LEU A 684 -29.55 33.94 9.38
N GLU A 685 -29.74 35.19 9.80
CA GLU A 685 -31.05 35.77 10.07
C GLU A 685 -31.91 35.81 8.80
N ASP A 686 -31.32 36.15 7.65
CA ASP A 686 -32.01 36.09 6.35
C ASP A 686 -32.44 34.66 5.98
N GLN A 687 -31.62 33.65 6.32
CA GLN A 687 -31.87 32.26 5.98
C GLN A 687 -32.88 31.58 6.92
N TYR A 688 -32.78 31.81 8.23
CA TYR A 688 -33.52 31.06 9.26
C TYR A 688 -34.53 31.92 10.04
N GLY A 689 -34.49 33.24 9.88
CA GLY A 689 -35.28 34.20 10.65
C GLY A 689 -34.58 34.68 11.92
N PRO A 690 -35.24 35.56 12.71
CA PRO A 690 -34.61 36.30 13.81
C PRO A 690 -34.37 35.48 15.09
N ASP A 691 -34.91 34.27 15.20
CA ASP A 691 -34.72 33.42 16.38
C ASP A 691 -33.49 32.51 16.20
N MET A 692 -32.35 32.93 16.78
CA MET A 692 -31.10 32.17 16.71
C MET A 692 -31.22 30.73 17.21
N ALA A 693 -32.16 30.42 18.12
CA ALA A 693 -32.36 29.06 18.60
C ALA A 693 -32.83 28.09 17.50
N GLN A 694 -33.27 28.59 16.34
CA GLN A 694 -33.68 27.80 15.18
C GLN A 694 -32.57 27.62 14.13
N TRP A 695 -31.40 28.23 14.33
CA TRP A 695 -30.29 28.24 13.37
C TRP A 695 -29.48 26.95 13.46
N LEU A 696 -30.08 25.85 12.99
CA LEU A 696 -29.44 24.53 12.94
C LEU A 696 -29.27 24.10 11.48
N THR A 697 -28.03 23.83 11.09
CA THR A 697 -27.68 23.37 9.74
C THR A 697 -27.84 21.86 9.60
N SER A 698 -28.16 21.40 8.39
CA SER A 698 -28.26 19.98 8.10
C SER A 698 -26.93 19.26 8.31
N THR A 699 -26.98 18.03 8.83
CA THR A 699 -25.81 17.15 8.90
C THR A 699 -25.26 16.89 7.50
N MET A 700 -23.94 16.79 7.41
CA MET A 700 -23.30 16.31 6.19
C MET A 700 -23.40 14.79 6.13
N THR A 701 -23.50 14.26 4.91
CA THR A 701 -23.49 12.81 4.69
C THR A 701 -22.18 12.35 4.08
N LEU A 702 -21.80 11.13 4.42
CA LEU A 702 -20.79 10.35 3.75
C LEU A 702 -21.51 9.28 2.95
N ASP A 703 -21.30 9.32 1.64
CA ASP A 703 -22.00 8.52 0.65
C ASP A 703 -21.08 7.40 0.15
N PHE A 704 -21.51 6.15 0.26
CA PHE A 704 -20.86 5.01 -0.37
C PHE A 704 -21.48 4.79 -1.74
N VAL A 705 -20.69 5.01 -2.80
CA VAL A 705 -21.22 5.08 -4.17
C VAL A 705 -20.88 3.85 -5.02
N PRO A 706 -21.70 3.46 -6.00
CA PRO A 706 -21.43 2.32 -6.89
C PRO A 706 -20.46 2.65 -8.05
N ALA A 707 -19.54 3.58 -7.83
CA ALA A 707 -18.53 4.02 -8.81
C ALA A 707 -17.13 4.01 -8.17
N ASN A 708 -16.10 3.77 -8.98
CA ASN A 708 -14.73 3.92 -8.53
C ASN A 708 -14.35 5.39 -8.41
N PHE A 709 -13.16 5.66 -7.88
CA PHE A 709 -12.65 7.00 -7.60
C PHE A 709 -12.44 7.91 -8.83
N GLN A 710 -12.64 7.39 -10.04
CA GLN A 710 -12.65 8.13 -11.31
C GLN A 710 -14.07 8.30 -11.88
N GLY A 711 -15.10 7.99 -11.09
CA GLY A 711 -16.50 8.03 -11.49
C GLY A 711 -16.92 6.88 -12.41
N VAL A 712 -16.05 5.89 -12.67
CA VAL A 712 -16.39 4.74 -13.53
C VAL A 712 -17.29 3.78 -12.74
N PRO A 713 -18.50 3.44 -13.22
CA PRO A 713 -19.41 2.53 -12.54
C PRO A 713 -18.74 1.19 -12.25
N GLN A 714 -18.77 0.73 -11.00
CA GLN A 714 -18.12 -0.52 -10.58
C GLN A 714 -19.07 -1.48 -9.85
N SER A 715 -20.36 -1.16 -9.81
CA SER A 715 -21.40 -1.96 -9.18
C SER A 715 -22.78 -1.55 -9.70
N PHE A 716 -23.78 -2.39 -9.50
CA PHE A 716 -25.19 -2.00 -9.58
C PHE A 716 -25.77 -2.03 -8.16
N GLY A 717 -26.02 -0.86 -7.57
CA GLY A 717 -26.47 -0.79 -6.18
C GLY A 717 -26.89 0.59 -5.72
N ASP A 718 -27.58 0.60 -4.59
CA ASP A 718 -27.99 1.81 -3.89
C ASP A 718 -26.76 2.53 -3.31
N THR A 719 -26.78 3.86 -3.35
CA THR A 719 -25.85 4.67 -2.56
C THR A 719 -26.24 4.55 -1.09
N TYR A 720 -25.34 4.06 -0.25
CA TYR A 720 -25.54 4.09 1.21
C TYR A 720 -25.10 5.44 1.75
N LYS A 721 -25.84 5.98 2.72
CA LYS A 721 -25.55 7.27 3.34
C LYS A 721 -25.46 7.10 4.83
N ILE A 722 -24.39 7.61 5.42
CA ILE A 722 -24.24 7.76 6.88
C ILE A 722 -23.90 9.22 7.19
N ILE A 723 -23.96 9.61 8.46
CA ILE A 723 -23.48 10.93 8.89
C ILE A 723 -21.97 11.00 8.60
N TYR A 724 -21.51 12.14 8.09
CA TYR A 724 -20.10 12.35 7.76
C TYR A 724 -19.20 12.22 9.00
N GLN A 725 -18.10 11.48 8.84
CA GLN A 725 -17.09 11.27 9.86
C GLN A 725 -15.71 11.48 9.22
N ASN A 726 -14.91 12.43 9.71
CA ASN A 726 -13.54 12.69 9.23
C ASN A 726 -12.54 11.65 9.78
N ARG A 727 -12.70 10.38 9.39
CA ARG A 727 -11.84 9.26 9.81
C ARG A 727 -11.54 8.30 8.65
N GLY A 728 -10.69 7.29 8.93
CA GLY A 728 -10.24 6.25 8.00
C GLY A 728 -11.35 5.61 7.16
N THR A 729 -11.08 5.32 5.88
CA THR A 729 -11.93 4.43 5.05
C THR A 729 -12.07 3.05 5.66
N GLN A 730 -10.98 2.59 6.27
CA GLN A 730 -10.99 1.61 7.34
C GLN A 730 -10.30 2.20 8.56
N ASN A 731 -10.58 1.67 9.73
CA ASN A 731 -9.76 1.92 10.91
C ASN A 731 -9.36 0.61 11.55
N HIS A 732 -8.07 0.45 11.83
CA HIS A 732 -7.56 -0.67 12.60
C HIS A 732 -6.73 -0.16 13.79
N LEU A 733 -6.79 -0.92 14.86
CA LEU A 733 -6.02 -0.68 16.06
C LEU A 733 -5.40 -2.00 16.49
N VAL A 734 -4.11 -1.98 16.77
CA VAL A 734 -3.34 -3.17 17.16
C VAL A 734 -2.61 -2.86 18.45
N ARG A 735 -2.69 -3.80 19.39
CA ARG A 735 -1.84 -3.82 20.59
C ARG A 735 -0.86 -4.97 20.48
N LEU A 736 0.40 -4.70 20.83
CA LEU A 736 1.51 -5.63 20.66
C LEU A 736 2.19 -5.87 22.00
N SER A 737 2.23 -7.13 22.40
CA SER A 737 2.80 -7.56 23.67
C SER A 737 3.63 -8.83 23.49
N ALA A 738 4.53 -9.11 24.42
CA ALA A 738 5.24 -10.39 24.46
C ALA A 738 4.31 -11.62 24.63
N ALA A 739 3.03 -11.42 24.98
CA ALA A 739 2.03 -12.48 25.07
C ALA A 739 1.27 -12.73 23.75
N GLY A 740 1.47 -11.88 22.74
CA GLY A 740 0.82 -11.95 21.43
C GLY A 740 0.31 -10.59 20.94
N VAL A 741 -0.17 -10.60 19.69
CA VAL A 741 -0.74 -9.45 18.99
C VAL A 741 -2.26 -9.54 18.99
N GLN A 742 -2.94 -8.41 19.18
CA GLN A 742 -4.40 -8.35 19.05
C GLN A 742 -4.82 -7.12 18.25
N GLY A 743 -5.50 -7.36 17.14
CA GLY A 743 -6.03 -6.33 16.25
C GLY A 743 -7.56 -6.26 16.28
N ILE A 744 -8.09 -5.05 16.14
CA ILE A 744 -9.49 -4.79 15.79
C ILE A 744 -9.54 -3.93 14.54
N ILE A 745 -10.56 -4.11 13.69
CA ILE A 745 -10.74 -3.40 12.43
C ILE A 745 -12.22 -3.13 12.14
N VAL A 746 -12.49 -2.12 11.35
CA VAL A 746 -13.75 -1.99 10.60
C VAL A 746 -13.45 -1.51 9.17
N ASN A 747 -13.94 -2.26 8.18
CA ASN A 747 -13.73 -2.01 6.75
C ASN A 747 -15.08 -2.00 6.01
N PRO A 748 -15.83 -0.89 6.04
CA PRO A 748 -17.14 -0.78 5.41
C PRO A 748 -17.06 -0.74 3.87
N PRO A 749 -18.18 -1.00 3.17
CA PRO A 749 -19.45 -1.45 3.72
C PRO A 749 -19.43 -2.95 4.06
N GLY A 750 -18.56 -3.75 3.42
CA GLY A 750 -18.43 -5.19 3.65
C GLY A 750 -17.36 -5.81 2.76
N GLN A 751 -17.06 -7.09 2.98
CA GLN A 751 -15.95 -7.79 2.32
C GLN A 751 -16.22 -8.16 0.86
N SER A 752 -17.45 -8.51 0.48
CA SER A 752 -17.74 -9.15 -0.80
C SER A 752 -18.67 -8.30 -1.67
N GLY A 753 -18.22 -8.02 -2.89
CA GLY A 753 -18.98 -7.28 -3.89
C GLY A 753 -19.87 -8.13 -4.78
N PHE A 754 -19.95 -9.43 -4.50
CA PHE A 754 -20.60 -10.38 -5.40
C PHE A 754 -22.13 -10.19 -5.44
N VAL A 755 -22.66 -10.07 -6.66
CA VAL A 755 -24.10 -10.08 -6.94
C VAL A 755 -24.42 -11.28 -7.82
N SER A 756 -25.21 -12.23 -7.30
CA SER A 756 -25.59 -13.42 -8.06
C SER A 756 -26.39 -13.05 -9.31
N SER A 757 -26.45 -13.95 -10.29
CA SER A 757 -27.26 -13.77 -11.52
C SER A 757 -28.75 -13.51 -11.25
N SER A 758 -29.27 -13.86 -10.06
CA SER A 758 -30.63 -13.56 -9.62
C SER A 758 -30.82 -12.16 -9.02
N GLY A 759 -29.73 -11.41 -8.79
CA GLY A 759 -29.72 -10.11 -8.13
C GLY A 759 -29.56 -10.19 -6.61
N GLN A 760 -29.43 -11.38 -6.03
CA GLN A 760 -29.14 -11.53 -4.60
C GLN A 760 -27.71 -11.08 -4.30
N LEU A 761 -27.56 -10.12 -3.38
CA LEU A 761 -26.29 -9.64 -2.85
C LEU A 761 -25.65 -10.68 -1.94
N SER A 762 -24.31 -10.68 -1.88
CA SER A 762 -23.56 -11.41 -0.87
C SER A 762 -24.02 -11.02 0.56
N PRO A 763 -24.03 -11.95 1.53
CA PRO A 763 -24.23 -11.61 2.94
C PRO A 763 -23.23 -10.56 3.45
N HIS A 764 -22.01 -10.56 2.89
CA HIS A 764 -20.92 -9.65 3.26
C HIS A 764 -20.83 -8.42 2.35
N TYR A 765 -21.93 -8.00 1.74
CA TYR A 765 -21.97 -6.83 0.86
C TYR A 765 -21.93 -5.51 1.64
N SER A 766 -22.61 -5.47 2.79
CA SER A 766 -22.76 -4.25 3.60
C SER A 766 -22.84 -4.53 5.12
N ASP A 767 -22.38 -5.69 5.58
CA ASP A 767 -22.45 -6.16 6.97
C ASP A 767 -21.55 -5.41 7.97
N GLN A 768 -20.61 -4.60 7.47
CA GLN A 768 -19.74 -3.73 8.29
C GLN A 768 -20.16 -2.26 8.27
N LEU A 769 -21.16 -1.87 7.46
CA LEU A 769 -21.60 -0.47 7.36
C LEU A 769 -22.13 0.08 8.69
N GLN A 770 -22.94 -0.71 9.40
CA GLN A 770 -23.49 -0.31 10.70
C GLN A 770 -22.40 -0.24 11.78
N LEU A 771 -21.46 -1.20 11.79
CA LEU A 771 -20.31 -1.16 12.70
C LEU A 771 -19.53 0.16 12.54
N TYR A 772 -19.28 0.54 11.28
CA TYR A 772 -18.58 1.78 10.99
C TYR A 772 -19.35 3.02 11.48
N ALA A 773 -20.65 3.08 11.21
CA ALA A 773 -21.53 4.17 11.66
C ALA A 773 -21.59 4.30 13.19
N ASP A 774 -21.58 3.17 13.90
CA ASP A 774 -21.71 3.08 15.36
C ASP A 774 -20.37 3.16 16.11
N TRP A 775 -19.24 3.31 15.39
CA TRP A 775 -17.89 3.32 15.96
C TRP A 775 -17.47 1.98 16.59
N ASP A 776 -18.05 0.88 16.12
CA ASP A 776 -17.73 -0.49 16.51
C ASP A 776 -16.69 -1.13 15.58
N TYR A 777 -16.07 -2.21 16.07
CA TYR A 777 -15.00 -2.93 15.38
C TYR A 777 -15.18 -4.45 15.50
N LYS A 778 -14.72 -5.18 14.49
CA LYS A 778 -14.56 -6.64 14.50
C LYS A 778 -13.11 -7.03 14.83
N PRO A 779 -12.82 -8.27 15.27
CA PRO A 779 -11.44 -8.72 15.44
C PRO A 779 -10.71 -8.85 14.08
N MET A 780 -9.38 -8.68 14.11
CA MET A 780 -8.46 -9.06 13.03
C MET A 780 -7.86 -10.43 13.39
N LEU A 781 -8.41 -11.51 12.79
CA LEU A 781 -8.02 -12.87 13.15
C LEU A 781 -6.71 -13.28 12.47
N LEU A 782 -5.76 -13.82 13.23
CA LEU A 782 -4.48 -14.31 12.71
C LEU A 782 -4.23 -15.77 13.07
N GLU A 783 -4.56 -16.18 14.29
CA GLU A 783 -4.27 -17.53 14.80
C GLU A 783 -5.21 -18.58 14.19
N ASP A 784 -4.65 -19.74 13.81
CA ASP A 784 -5.37 -20.81 13.13
C ASP A 784 -6.57 -21.34 13.92
N GLU A 785 -6.45 -21.41 15.25
CA GLU A 785 -7.54 -21.81 16.13
C GLU A 785 -8.70 -20.82 16.10
N GLU A 786 -8.41 -19.51 16.10
CA GLU A 786 -9.42 -18.45 16.08
C GLU A 786 -10.11 -18.39 14.71
N ILE A 787 -9.32 -18.43 13.63
CA ILE A 787 -9.81 -18.49 12.26
C ILE A 787 -10.70 -19.72 12.07
N THR A 788 -10.28 -20.90 12.55
CA THR A 788 -11.08 -22.12 12.43
C THR A 788 -12.34 -22.08 13.29
N ALA A 789 -12.32 -21.42 14.45
CA ALA A 789 -13.48 -21.27 15.32
C ALA A 789 -14.52 -20.31 14.73
N ASP A 790 -14.09 -19.26 14.04
CA ASP A 790 -14.94 -18.28 13.38
C ASP A 790 -15.33 -18.65 11.93
N ALA A 791 -14.74 -19.72 11.39
CA ALA A 791 -14.90 -20.12 10.00
C ALA A 791 -16.35 -20.42 9.61
N GLU A 792 -16.85 -19.72 8.58
CA GLU A 792 -18.13 -20.04 7.95
C GLU A 792 -17.98 -21.00 6.76
N SER A 793 -16.82 -21.01 6.11
CA SER A 793 -16.54 -21.88 4.95
C SER A 793 -15.07 -22.21 4.79
N LYS A 794 -14.79 -23.36 4.16
CA LYS A 794 -13.45 -23.84 3.83
C LYS A 794 -13.43 -24.39 2.40
N GLY A 795 -12.43 -23.99 1.63
CA GLY A 795 -12.19 -24.44 0.26
C GLY A 795 -10.75 -24.88 0.06
N ARG A 796 -10.53 -25.76 -0.91
CA ARG A 796 -9.19 -26.20 -1.34
C ARG A 796 -9.07 -26.09 -2.86
N LEU A 797 -8.02 -25.43 -3.31
CA LEU A 797 -7.60 -25.32 -4.69
C LEU A 797 -6.28 -26.09 -4.90
N PHE A 798 -5.91 -26.25 -6.18
CA PHE A 798 -4.67 -26.90 -6.56
C PHE A 798 -3.94 -26.05 -7.60
N PHE A 799 -2.90 -25.35 -7.16
CA PHE A 799 -2.04 -24.56 -8.05
C PHE A 799 -1.18 -25.50 -8.91
N PRO A 800 -1.26 -25.44 -10.25
CA PRO A 800 -0.43 -26.26 -11.12
C PRO A 800 1.02 -25.75 -11.12
N LEU A 801 1.98 -26.59 -10.73
CA LEU A 801 3.38 -26.20 -10.82
C LEU A 801 3.87 -26.21 -12.27
N LYS A 802 4.66 -25.17 -12.61
CA LYS A 802 5.33 -25.06 -13.91
C LYS A 802 6.19 -26.28 -14.15
N GLN A 803 6.03 -26.92 -15.30
CA GLN A 803 6.85 -28.08 -15.66
C GLN A 803 8.30 -27.63 -15.86
N VAL A 804 9.19 -28.00 -14.93
CA VAL A 804 10.63 -27.89 -15.15
C VAL A 804 11.05 -28.98 -16.14
N SER A 805 12.06 -28.76 -16.97
CA SER A 805 12.59 -29.84 -17.82
C SER A 805 14.09 -29.76 -17.88
N PHE A 806 14.76 -30.91 -17.74
CA PHE A 806 16.20 -31.02 -17.86
C PHE A 806 16.52 -31.94 -19.04
N PRO A 807 17.35 -31.52 -20.01
CA PRO A 807 17.66 -32.32 -21.19
C PRO A 807 18.25 -33.70 -20.86
N ASP A 808 18.96 -33.84 -19.74
CA ASP A 808 19.58 -35.07 -19.26
C ASP A 808 18.69 -35.91 -18.31
N VAL A 809 17.44 -35.49 -18.09
CA VAL A 809 16.45 -36.21 -17.28
C VAL A 809 15.14 -36.42 -18.08
N PRO A 810 15.17 -37.20 -19.18
CA PRO A 810 13.98 -37.46 -20.00
C PRO A 810 12.89 -38.24 -19.22
N ILE A 811 11.65 -38.25 -19.73
CA ILE A 811 10.45 -38.87 -19.12
C ILE A 811 10.60 -40.38 -18.80
N GLY A 812 11.64 -41.06 -19.29
CA GLY A 812 11.97 -42.45 -18.94
C GLY A 812 13.11 -42.63 -17.93
N TYR A 813 13.74 -41.56 -17.44
CA TYR A 813 14.85 -41.64 -16.50
C TYR A 813 14.36 -42.08 -15.11
N ARG A 814 15.10 -42.97 -14.44
CA ARG A 814 14.67 -43.65 -13.20
C ARG A 814 14.33 -42.71 -12.03
N PHE A 815 14.89 -41.50 -12.00
CA PHE A 815 14.60 -40.49 -10.98
C PHE A 815 13.82 -39.29 -11.54
N HIS A 816 13.28 -39.39 -12.76
CA HIS A 816 12.61 -38.29 -13.45
C HIS A 816 11.53 -37.64 -12.58
N ASN A 817 10.59 -38.42 -12.04
CA ASN A 817 9.49 -37.90 -11.23
C ASN A 817 9.97 -37.20 -9.95
N ALA A 818 10.97 -37.76 -9.28
CA ALA A 818 11.51 -37.18 -8.06
C ALA A 818 12.25 -35.87 -8.33
N ILE A 819 13.09 -35.84 -9.37
CA ILE A 819 13.81 -34.64 -9.81
C ILE A 819 12.82 -33.55 -10.21
N GLN A 820 11.80 -33.90 -11.01
CA GLN A 820 10.72 -33.00 -11.40
C GLN A 820 10.00 -32.43 -10.20
N TYR A 821 9.53 -33.28 -9.28
CA TYR A 821 8.76 -32.84 -8.12
C TYR A 821 9.51 -31.82 -7.26
N LEU A 822 10.79 -32.08 -7.00
CA LEU A 822 11.64 -31.22 -6.17
C LEU A 822 12.06 -29.95 -6.93
N ALA A 823 12.34 -30.04 -8.23
CA ALA A 823 12.71 -28.88 -9.04
C ALA A 823 11.56 -27.91 -9.22
N GLN A 824 10.34 -28.43 -9.40
CA GLN A 824 9.11 -27.65 -9.46
C GLN A 824 8.78 -26.90 -8.15
N ARG A 825 9.49 -27.21 -7.06
CA ARG A 825 9.36 -26.58 -5.73
C ARG A 825 10.62 -25.82 -5.33
N ALA A 826 11.53 -25.57 -6.27
CA ALA A 826 12.83 -24.92 -6.04
C ALA A 826 13.74 -25.60 -4.99
N ILE A 827 13.44 -26.85 -4.58
CA ILE A 827 14.25 -27.60 -3.61
C ILE A 827 15.57 -28.06 -4.26
N VAL A 828 15.55 -28.35 -5.57
CA VAL A 828 16.73 -28.68 -6.37
C VAL A 828 16.72 -27.92 -7.70
N GLY A 829 17.84 -27.34 -8.11
CA GLY A 829 17.97 -26.62 -9.38
C GLY A 829 18.83 -27.36 -10.41
N GLY A 830 18.79 -26.92 -11.68
CA GLY A 830 19.74 -27.31 -12.71
C GLY A 830 21.06 -26.53 -12.64
N TYR A 831 22.02 -26.93 -13.47
CA TYR A 831 23.24 -26.17 -13.73
C TYR A 831 22.98 -25.08 -14.80
N ALA A 832 23.91 -24.14 -14.94
CA ALA A 832 23.85 -23.07 -15.93
C ALA A 832 23.82 -23.58 -17.40
N ASP A 833 24.16 -24.84 -17.64
CA ASP A 833 24.07 -25.51 -18.95
C ASP A 833 22.73 -26.25 -19.16
N GLU A 834 21.71 -25.90 -18.39
CA GLU A 834 20.34 -26.45 -18.39
C GLU A 834 20.22 -27.92 -17.94
N ARG A 835 21.33 -28.60 -17.64
CA ARG A 835 21.31 -29.99 -17.15
C ARG A 835 20.99 -30.05 -15.66
N PHE A 836 20.35 -31.14 -15.24
CA PHE A 836 20.26 -31.46 -13.82
C PHE A 836 21.53 -32.12 -13.28
N GLY A 837 22.22 -32.94 -14.07
CA GLY A 837 23.36 -33.75 -13.66
C GLY A 837 22.99 -34.83 -12.62
N PRO A 838 22.07 -35.78 -12.93
CA PRO A 838 21.54 -36.71 -11.93
C PRO A 838 22.58 -37.72 -11.38
N ASP A 839 23.70 -37.91 -12.09
CA ASP A 839 24.79 -38.79 -11.67
C ASP A 839 25.96 -38.03 -11.02
N ASP A 840 25.89 -36.71 -10.92
CA ASP A 840 26.92 -35.89 -10.28
C ASP A 840 26.84 -36.04 -8.75
N PRO A 841 27.99 -36.00 -8.04
CA PRO A 841 28.04 -36.13 -6.58
C PRO A 841 27.43 -34.92 -5.88
N VAL A 842 26.84 -35.14 -4.69
CA VAL A 842 26.27 -34.08 -3.86
C VAL A 842 27.21 -33.76 -2.70
N LYS A 843 27.46 -32.47 -2.46
CA LYS A 843 28.25 -32.00 -1.32
C LYS A 843 27.43 -32.02 -0.03
N ARG A 844 28.08 -32.19 1.12
CA ARG A 844 27.41 -32.16 2.43
C ARG A 844 26.63 -30.87 2.68
N ALA A 845 27.19 -29.72 2.30
CA ALA A 845 26.50 -28.43 2.34
C ALA A 845 25.25 -28.38 1.42
N GLN A 846 25.37 -28.90 0.19
CA GLN A 846 24.23 -28.98 -0.73
C GLN A 846 23.11 -29.83 -0.15
N MET A 847 23.45 -30.93 0.53
CA MET A 847 22.46 -31.77 1.18
C MET A 847 21.77 -31.06 2.36
N ALA A 848 22.50 -30.27 3.14
CA ALA A 848 21.91 -29.46 4.22
C ALA A 848 20.88 -28.48 3.64
N LYS A 849 21.26 -27.73 2.60
CA LYS A 849 20.33 -26.85 1.85
C LYS A 849 19.10 -27.59 1.35
N ILE A 850 19.28 -28.74 0.69
CA ILE A 850 18.15 -29.53 0.16
C ILE A 850 17.23 -30.00 1.28
N ALA A 851 17.77 -30.42 2.43
CA ALA A 851 16.96 -30.87 3.56
C ALA A 851 16.16 -29.72 4.21
N VAL A 852 16.80 -28.57 4.40
CA VAL A 852 16.17 -27.34 4.94
C VAL A 852 15.05 -26.86 4.02
N LEU A 853 15.33 -26.72 2.70
CA LEU A 853 14.32 -26.34 1.72
C LEU A 853 13.17 -27.35 1.62
N ALA A 854 13.46 -28.65 1.74
CA ALA A 854 12.42 -29.68 1.71
C ALA A 854 11.50 -29.66 2.94
N LEU A 855 11.98 -29.14 4.07
CA LEU A 855 11.20 -28.98 5.29
C LEU A 855 10.44 -27.64 5.33
N GLY A 856 10.81 -26.68 4.48
CA GLY A 856 10.21 -25.34 4.48
C GLY A 856 10.54 -24.53 5.73
N VAL A 857 11.65 -24.87 6.40
CA VAL A 857 12.12 -24.26 7.66
C VAL A 857 13.29 -23.30 7.40
N HIS A 858 13.23 -22.55 6.30
CA HIS A 858 14.25 -21.56 5.95
C HIS A 858 13.61 -20.18 6.09
N ASP A 859 13.51 -19.72 7.32
CA ASP A 859 12.67 -18.59 7.71
C ASP A 859 13.25 -17.76 8.86
N GLN A 860 14.41 -18.12 9.41
CA GLN A 860 15.05 -17.39 10.50
C GLN A 860 16.42 -16.82 10.08
N PRO A 861 16.72 -15.54 10.37
CA PRO A 861 18.08 -15.02 10.20
C PRO A 861 19.03 -15.71 11.19
N VAL A 862 20.03 -16.41 10.69
CA VAL A 862 21.02 -17.09 11.53
C VAL A 862 21.93 -16.06 12.21
N THR A 863 21.79 -15.91 13.53
CA THR A 863 22.43 -14.85 14.34
C THR A 863 23.85 -15.17 14.83
N ASN A 864 24.34 -16.41 14.66
CA ASN A 864 25.64 -16.85 15.21
C ASN A 864 26.83 -16.65 14.25
N GLN A 865 26.79 -15.63 13.38
CA GLN A 865 27.86 -15.34 12.40
C GLN A 865 29.26 -15.21 13.03
N ALA A 866 29.33 -14.72 14.27
CA ALA A 866 30.58 -14.58 15.01
C ALA A 866 31.08 -15.89 15.66
N ASP A 867 30.22 -16.90 15.81
CA ASP A 867 30.50 -18.18 16.47
C ASP A 867 29.74 -19.34 15.79
N PRO A 868 30.18 -19.74 14.57
CA PRO A 868 29.52 -20.82 13.82
C PRO A 868 29.51 -22.13 14.58
N THR A 869 28.44 -22.92 14.42
CA THR A 869 28.35 -24.29 14.97
C THR A 869 29.51 -25.16 14.49
N PHE A 870 29.97 -24.95 13.26
CA PHE A 870 31.13 -25.64 12.69
C PHE A 870 32.22 -24.66 12.23
N PRO A 871 33.45 -24.73 12.79
CA PRO A 871 34.52 -23.77 12.47
C PRO A 871 34.98 -23.72 11.01
N ASP A 872 34.71 -24.76 10.22
CA ASP A 872 35.03 -24.85 8.79
C ASP A 872 33.88 -24.42 7.86
N VAL A 873 32.82 -23.86 8.43
CA VAL A 873 31.72 -23.20 7.71
C VAL A 873 31.63 -21.74 8.18
N PRO A 874 32.66 -20.90 7.95
CA PRO A 874 32.60 -19.50 8.36
C PRO A 874 31.70 -18.68 7.44
N TYR A 875 31.07 -17.63 7.97
CA TYR A 875 30.40 -16.63 7.14
C TYR A 875 31.45 -15.79 6.40
N THR A 876 31.42 -15.81 5.07
CA THR A 876 32.38 -15.07 4.23
C THR A 876 31.71 -14.00 3.34
N GLY A 877 30.54 -13.50 3.76
CA GLY A 877 29.74 -12.58 2.96
C GLY A 877 28.80 -13.27 1.96
N GLU A 878 28.77 -14.61 1.93
CA GLU A 878 27.81 -15.41 1.17
C GLU A 878 27.02 -16.29 2.15
N LEU A 879 25.69 -16.27 2.05
CA LEU A 879 24.81 -17.07 2.92
C LEU A 879 24.97 -18.57 2.67
N TYR A 880 25.29 -18.98 1.44
CA TYR A 880 25.57 -20.38 1.13
C TYR A 880 27.07 -20.70 1.29
N PRO A 881 27.46 -21.79 1.98
CA PRO A 881 26.61 -22.77 2.65
C PRO A 881 26.39 -22.51 4.15
N PHE A 882 26.81 -21.36 4.69
CA PHE A 882 26.72 -21.01 6.10
C PHE A 882 25.32 -21.24 6.67
N ASP A 883 24.36 -20.52 6.12
CA ASP A 883 23.00 -20.38 6.62
C ASP A 883 22.29 -21.73 6.72
N TYR A 884 22.25 -22.45 5.59
CA TYR A 884 21.64 -23.78 5.53
C TYR A 884 22.30 -24.84 6.40
N VAL A 885 23.60 -24.72 6.68
CA VAL A 885 24.29 -25.68 7.55
C VAL A 885 23.99 -25.40 9.01
N GLU A 886 23.96 -24.12 9.40
CA GLU A 886 23.60 -23.70 10.76
C GLU A 886 22.15 -24.07 11.08
N GLU A 887 21.21 -23.73 10.21
CA GLU A 887 19.79 -24.05 10.39
C GLU A 887 19.54 -25.57 10.43
N ALA A 888 20.20 -26.32 9.55
CA ALA A 888 20.12 -27.78 9.59
C ALA A 888 20.76 -28.36 10.87
N ALA A 889 21.74 -27.69 11.48
CA ALA A 889 22.38 -28.14 12.71
C ALA A 889 21.52 -27.85 13.93
N GLU A 890 20.92 -26.66 13.99
CA GLU A 890 19.97 -26.26 15.02
C GLU A 890 18.76 -27.20 15.09
N GLN A 891 18.22 -27.57 13.93
CA GLN A 891 17.13 -28.55 13.80
C GLN A 891 17.59 -30.00 14.08
N GLY A 892 18.88 -30.23 14.37
CA GLY A 892 19.45 -31.56 14.64
C GLY A 892 19.46 -32.49 13.42
N ILE A 893 19.27 -31.96 12.21
CA ILE A 893 19.21 -32.70 10.95
C ILE A 893 20.62 -33.15 10.54
N VAL A 894 21.58 -32.23 10.62
CA VAL A 894 22.99 -32.50 10.30
C VAL A 894 23.86 -32.52 11.55
N THR A 895 24.98 -33.22 11.44
CA THR A 895 26.01 -33.28 12.50
C THR A 895 27.39 -33.23 11.86
N GLY A 896 28.34 -32.61 12.55
CA GLY A 896 29.75 -32.61 12.17
C GLY A 896 30.43 -33.97 12.34
N TYR A 897 31.66 -34.06 11.87
CA TYR A 897 32.57 -35.16 12.15
C TYR A 897 33.01 -35.16 13.61
N THR A 898 33.61 -36.28 14.04
CA THR A 898 34.17 -36.41 15.41
C THR A 898 35.29 -35.41 15.71
N THR A 899 35.83 -34.74 14.70
CA THR A 899 36.82 -33.67 14.81
C THR A 899 36.21 -32.31 15.14
N GLY A 900 34.88 -32.18 15.17
CA GLY A 900 34.16 -30.91 15.34
C GLY A 900 33.96 -30.11 14.05
N LEU A 901 34.41 -30.62 12.91
CA LEU A 901 34.26 -29.98 11.59
C LEU A 901 33.04 -30.52 10.84
N PHE A 902 32.44 -29.72 9.95
CA PHE A 902 31.34 -30.13 9.10
C PHE A 902 31.77 -30.82 7.81
N GLY A 903 32.82 -30.33 7.15
CA GLY A 903 33.25 -30.72 5.81
C GLY A 903 32.26 -30.31 4.71
N PRO A 904 31.96 -29.01 4.51
CA PRO A 904 30.89 -28.55 3.62
C PRO A 904 31.05 -29.00 2.16
N TYR A 905 32.30 -29.15 1.69
CA TYR A 905 32.62 -29.49 0.30
C TYR A 905 33.00 -30.97 0.08
N ASP A 906 32.89 -31.79 1.12
CA ASP A 906 33.05 -33.24 0.98
C ASP A 906 31.81 -33.84 0.29
N ASP A 907 32.04 -34.88 -0.50
CA ASP A 907 30.96 -35.65 -1.10
C ASP A 907 30.21 -36.44 -0.03
N ILE A 908 28.88 -36.41 -0.09
CA ILE A 908 28.06 -37.14 0.88
C ILE A 908 27.98 -38.62 0.53
N SER A 909 28.23 -39.49 1.51
CA SER A 909 28.02 -40.93 1.37
C SER A 909 26.54 -41.31 1.48
N ARG A 910 26.16 -42.45 0.91
CA ARG A 910 24.79 -42.99 1.01
C ARG A 910 24.31 -43.13 2.45
N ILE A 911 25.15 -43.56 3.38
CA ILE A 911 24.74 -43.69 4.79
C ILE A 911 24.52 -42.34 5.47
N GLN A 912 25.32 -41.32 5.13
CA GLN A 912 25.11 -39.96 5.64
C GLN A 912 23.80 -39.36 5.11
N LEU A 913 23.51 -39.55 3.81
CA LEU A 913 22.23 -39.15 3.21
C LEU A 913 21.05 -39.79 3.94
N ILE A 914 21.12 -41.10 4.23
CA ILE A 914 20.06 -41.83 4.94
C ILE A 914 19.83 -41.24 6.34
N ARG A 915 20.91 -40.97 7.09
CA ARG A 915 20.79 -40.35 8.42
C ARG A 915 20.10 -38.99 8.36
N ILE A 916 20.52 -38.15 7.41
CA ILE A 916 19.94 -36.81 7.22
C ILE A 916 18.46 -36.92 6.88
N ALA A 917 18.10 -37.75 5.89
CA ALA A 917 16.70 -37.92 5.48
C ALA A 917 15.82 -38.48 6.62
N VAL A 918 16.32 -39.44 7.41
CA VAL A 918 15.57 -40.00 8.55
C VAL A 918 15.41 -38.97 9.69
N ARG A 919 16.42 -38.14 9.94
CA ARG A 919 16.33 -37.07 10.94
C ARG A 919 15.36 -35.98 10.50
N ALA A 920 15.50 -35.51 9.26
CA ALA A 920 14.61 -34.51 8.67
C ALA A 920 13.15 -34.97 8.69
N ALA A 921 12.87 -36.19 8.26
CA ALA A 921 11.51 -36.73 8.29
C ALA A 921 10.97 -36.95 9.72
N GLY A 922 11.85 -37.18 10.70
CA GLY A 922 11.50 -37.19 12.11
C GLY A 922 10.32 -38.10 12.47
N ALA A 923 9.27 -37.50 13.04
CA ALA A 923 8.08 -38.20 13.53
C ALA A 923 7.16 -38.75 12.41
N THR A 924 7.34 -38.31 11.16
CA THR A 924 6.54 -38.81 10.00
C THR A 924 6.86 -40.26 9.64
N LEU A 925 8.01 -40.78 10.08
CA LEU A 925 8.43 -42.15 9.80
C LEU A 925 7.90 -43.15 10.83
N ALA A 926 7.19 -44.17 10.36
CA ALA A 926 6.74 -45.28 11.18
C ALA A 926 7.91 -46.13 11.69
N GLU A 927 7.79 -46.64 12.92
CA GLU A 927 8.79 -47.57 13.47
C GLU A 927 8.67 -48.97 12.82
N PRO A 928 9.79 -49.59 12.44
CA PRO A 928 9.76 -50.95 11.92
C PRO A 928 9.31 -51.96 13.00
N PRO A 929 8.57 -53.02 12.63
CA PRO A 929 8.15 -54.04 13.57
C PRO A 929 9.36 -54.76 14.19
N ALA A 930 9.20 -55.25 15.42
CA ALA A 930 10.26 -55.96 16.13
C ALA A 930 10.79 -57.15 15.31
N GLY A 931 12.11 -57.20 15.11
CA GLY A 931 12.77 -58.24 14.31
C GLY A 931 12.73 -58.00 12.79
N TYR A 932 12.32 -56.82 12.32
CA TYR A 932 12.39 -56.44 10.91
C TYR A 932 13.81 -56.60 10.37
N ASN A 933 13.96 -57.47 9.37
CA ASN A 933 15.24 -57.71 8.72
C ASN A 933 15.29 -56.90 7.43
N THR A 934 16.23 -55.96 7.35
CA THR A 934 16.45 -55.16 6.15
C THR A 934 16.93 -56.01 4.99
N GLY A 935 17.56 -57.17 5.23
CA GLY A 935 18.16 -58.01 4.20
C GLY A 935 19.51 -57.49 3.67
N PHE A 936 19.96 -56.31 4.10
CA PHE A 936 21.29 -55.79 3.76
C PHE A 936 22.36 -56.44 4.64
N VAL A 937 23.43 -56.94 4.04
CA VAL A 937 24.52 -57.65 4.76
C VAL A 937 25.69 -56.75 5.12
N ASP A 938 25.69 -55.52 4.60
CA ASP A 938 26.77 -54.53 4.66
C ASP A 938 26.36 -53.24 5.38
N THR A 939 25.32 -53.29 6.22
CA THR A 939 24.93 -52.15 7.05
C THR A 939 26.04 -51.85 8.09
N PRO A 940 26.53 -50.61 8.21
CA PRO A 940 27.54 -50.27 9.20
C PRO A 940 27.06 -50.48 10.63
N ALA A 941 27.96 -50.90 11.51
CA ALA A 941 27.67 -51.06 12.92
C ALA A 941 27.27 -49.71 13.55
N GLY A 942 26.11 -49.65 14.19
CA GLY A 942 25.52 -48.44 14.78
C GLY A 942 24.46 -47.76 13.90
N ASP A 943 24.30 -48.16 12.64
CA ASP A 943 23.29 -47.62 11.72
C ASP A 943 22.10 -48.54 11.48
N GLU A 944 22.06 -49.71 12.11
CA GLU A 944 21.07 -50.75 11.85
C GLU A 944 19.64 -50.23 12.03
N ALA A 945 19.39 -49.45 13.08
CA ALA A 945 18.09 -48.86 13.36
C ALA A 945 17.67 -47.82 12.31
N VAL A 946 18.59 -46.93 11.93
CA VAL A 946 18.34 -45.87 10.94
C VAL A 946 18.08 -46.48 9.56
N VAL A 947 18.88 -47.46 9.14
CA VAL A 947 18.70 -48.17 7.87
C VAL A 947 17.41 -49.00 7.88
N ALA A 948 17.06 -49.64 9.00
CA ALA A 948 15.80 -50.35 9.15
C ALA A 948 14.59 -49.42 9.03
N LYS A 949 14.62 -48.29 9.73
CA LYS A 949 13.56 -47.27 9.68
C LYS A 949 13.42 -46.69 8.27
N ALA A 950 14.52 -46.33 7.62
CA ALA A 950 14.50 -45.84 6.24
C ALA A 950 13.96 -46.88 5.26
N LYS A 951 14.39 -48.15 5.34
CA LYS A 951 13.92 -49.19 4.43
C LYS A 951 12.46 -49.56 4.65
N PHE A 952 12.02 -49.62 5.91
CA PHE A 952 10.64 -49.96 6.27
C PHE A 952 9.64 -48.93 5.73
N ASN A 953 10.00 -47.65 5.81
CA ASN A 953 9.20 -46.56 5.26
C ASN A 953 9.40 -46.36 3.75
N GLY A 954 10.14 -47.25 3.07
CA GLY A 954 10.32 -47.20 1.62
C GLY A 954 11.24 -46.08 1.13
N LEU A 955 12.00 -45.42 2.01
CA LEU A 955 12.91 -44.34 1.62
C LEU A 955 14.11 -44.85 0.81
N ILE A 956 14.57 -46.07 1.06
CA ILE A 956 15.80 -46.61 0.45
C ILE A 956 15.66 -48.00 -0.15
N GLY A 957 16.38 -48.19 -1.25
CA GLY A 957 16.73 -49.49 -1.83
C GLY A 957 18.24 -49.75 -1.76
N GLY A 958 18.62 -51.01 -1.86
CA GLY A 958 20.03 -51.41 -1.99
C GLY A 958 20.52 -51.28 -3.43
N THR A 959 21.83 -51.24 -3.62
CA THR A 959 22.45 -51.43 -4.95
C THR A 959 22.16 -52.83 -5.50
N THR A 960 21.93 -53.78 -4.60
CA THR A 960 21.33 -55.10 -4.88
C THR A 960 20.28 -55.41 -3.79
N PRO A 961 19.49 -56.49 -3.91
CA PRO A 961 18.55 -56.89 -2.85
C PRO A 961 19.21 -57.08 -1.47
N THR A 962 20.51 -57.37 -1.42
CA THR A 962 21.26 -57.68 -0.19
C THR A 962 22.39 -56.70 0.13
N THR A 963 22.61 -55.68 -0.69
CA THR A 963 23.76 -54.76 -0.54
C THR A 963 23.27 -53.32 -0.54
N LEU A 964 23.63 -52.56 0.49
CA LEU A 964 23.31 -51.14 0.63
C LEU A 964 24.35 -50.24 -0.04
N ASP A 965 25.62 -50.66 0.01
CA ASP A 965 26.82 -49.89 -0.34
C ASP A 965 26.90 -48.55 0.41
N PRO A 966 27.04 -48.58 1.76
CA PRO A 966 26.83 -47.41 2.61
C PRO A 966 27.82 -46.26 2.37
N TYR A 967 29.02 -46.57 1.87
CA TYR A 967 30.10 -45.58 1.70
C TYR A 967 30.25 -45.07 0.27
N ALA A 968 29.45 -45.57 -0.67
CA ALA A 968 29.43 -44.99 -2.00
C ALA A 968 28.89 -43.55 -1.96
N VAL A 969 29.43 -42.71 -2.84
CA VAL A 969 29.00 -41.32 -2.98
C VAL A 969 27.56 -41.29 -3.48
N ALA A 970 26.71 -40.50 -2.82
CA ALA A 970 25.36 -40.26 -3.27
C ALA A 970 25.34 -39.22 -4.39
N THR A 971 24.62 -39.55 -5.46
CA THR A 971 24.44 -38.65 -6.60
C THR A 971 23.20 -37.78 -6.43
N ARG A 972 23.09 -36.71 -7.20
CA ARG A 972 21.95 -35.79 -7.19
C ARG A 972 20.62 -36.50 -7.42
N GLY A 973 20.58 -37.48 -8.32
CA GLY A 973 19.40 -38.30 -8.56
C GLY A 973 19.02 -39.19 -7.38
N HIS A 974 19.99 -39.76 -6.66
CA HIS A 974 19.71 -40.53 -5.43
C HIS A 974 19.19 -39.64 -4.31
N VAL A 975 19.78 -38.45 -4.13
CA VAL A 975 19.31 -37.45 -3.17
C VAL A 975 17.88 -37.05 -3.50
N ALA A 976 17.61 -36.69 -4.75
CA ALA A 976 16.28 -36.32 -5.21
C ALA A 976 15.25 -37.42 -4.91
N GLN A 977 15.57 -38.68 -5.22
CA GLN A 977 14.65 -39.79 -4.98
C GLN A 977 14.37 -40.00 -3.49
N ILE A 978 15.38 -39.94 -2.63
CA ILE A 978 15.20 -40.18 -1.18
C ILE A 978 14.40 -39.05 -0.54
N ILE A 979 14.69 -37.80 -0.88
CA ILE A 979 13.97 -36.64 -0.34
C ILE A 979 12.53 -36.60 -0.86
N TYR A 980 12.32 -36.84 -2.16
CA TYR A 980 10.98 -37.01 -2.71
C TYR A 980 10.20 -38.10 -1.97
N SER A 981 10.79 -39.28 -1.75
CA SER A 981 10.13 -40.37 -1.04
C SER A 981 9.79 -40.01 0.41
N ALA A 982 10.61 -39.20 1.09
CA ALA A 982 10.32 -38.71 2.43
C ALA A 982 9.16 -37.72 2.44
N MET A 983 9.12 -36.79 1.48
CA MET A 983 8.05 -35.78 1.35
C MET A 983 6.70 -36.36 0.91
N MET A 984 6.69 -37.54 0.29
CA MET A 984 5.47 -38.21 -0.18
C MET A 984 4.86 -39.14 0.87
N LEU A 985 5.43 -39.21 2.08
CA LEU A 985 4.81 -39.94 3.18
C LEU A 985 3.56 -39.18 3.67
N PRO A 986 2.47 -39.90 3.97
CA PRO A 986 1.17 -39.31 4.32
C PRO A 986 1.12 -38.68 5.71
#